data_AF-A0A1Y4HSC3-F1
#
_entry.id   AF-A0A1Y4HSC3-F1
#
_cell.length_a   1.000
_cell.length_b   1.000
_cell.length_c   1.000
_cell.angle_alpha   90.00
_cell.angle_beta   90.00
_cell.angle_gamma   90.00
#
_symmetry.space_group_name_H-M   'P 1'
#
loop_
_entity.id
_entity.type
_entity.pdbx_description
1 polymer ?
#
loop_
_entity_poly.entity_id
_entity_poly.type
_entity_poly.pdbx_seq_one_letter_code
_entity_poly.pdbx_strand_id
1 'polypeptide(L)'
;MANLTDRFGTLVFSESVMKEYLPKEVYKRLFATIDEGEPLDLDVANAVAHAMKTWAIEHGATHYAHWFQPLSGITSEKHDSFLEPVGDGTAITKFTGKALIQGEPDASSFPNGGLRATFEARGYTAWDPTSPAFIKDEVLCIPTAFCGYNGEALDKKTPLLRSMKVLDTQAKRVLALFGKTPKRVVPSIGLEQEYFLIKKDAYRKRRDLVITGRTLFGAPPCKGQELEEHYFGAIRPSVSKYMKALDDELWALGIPAKTKHNEVAPCQHELAPVYTELNEGIDNNMLVMEKMKLVATNFDLTCLLHEKPFEGINGSGKHNNWSLGTEDENLLDPGDTPLENLQFVVFLTAVIEAVDKYQDLLRMSVASCGNDHRLGANEAPPAIISIFLGDQLTEVVQKIMDGKASVHATHGVLDLGADVLPNLEQDNTDRNRTSPFAFTGNKFEFRAVGSEANPSDPNLVLDTAVAEALKEFADALEGTPADDFASAALEYCKKTLNEHRRILFSGDGYSDEWQEEAARRGLDNLRTAADALPAMVAPKNLELWTSMGVLTETEAFSRYEVKLEKYNKLMNIEATTMIREARRTYRPAITAYATKVAKGLEIIHSAGADAAMDCEKNTLNKLCRGITDINEGIKALDAVHQKAEGIVDAQEQANCYAHEVSPAMETLRAAVDAMEEIVAADYWPVPTYDDILFYV
;
A
#
# COMPACT_ATOMS: atom_id res chain seq x y z
N MET A 1 13.85 -5.79 32.94
CA MET A 1 13.17 -5.79 31.63
C MET A 1 11.86 -6.50 31.84
N ALA A 2 10.74 -5.89 31.43
CA ALA A 2 9.46 -6.60 31.41
C ALA A 2 9.59 -7.86 30.53
N ASN A 3 8.87 -8.94 30.87
CA ASN A 3 8.88 -10.14 30.03
C ASN A 3 8.30 -9.81 28.65
N LEU A 4 8.66 -10.54 27.60
CA LEU A 4 8.21 -10.25 26.22
C LEU A 4 6.68 -10.14 26.14
N THR A 5 5.98 -11.02 26.86
CA THR A 5 4.51 -11.05 26.96
C THR A 5 3.93 -9.85 27.70
N ASP A 6 4.64 -9.30 28.69
CA ASP A 6 4.16 -8.20 29.53
C ASP A 6 4.13 -6.86 28.78
N ARG A 7 4.74 -6.81 27.59
CA ARG A 7 4.81 -5.62 26.74
C ARG A 7 3.71 -5.56 25.71
N PHE A 8 3.04 -6.68 25.44
CA PHE A 8 2.12 -6.78 24.34
C PHE A 8 0.77 -6.14 24.70
N GLY A 9 0.28 -5.21 23.87
CA GLY A 9 -1.02 -4.57 24.03
C GLY A 9 -1.14 -3.64 25.24
N THR A 10 -0.04 -3.23 25.87
CA THR A 10 -0.06 -2.38 27.07
C THR A 10 -0.61 -0.98 26.82
N LEU A 11 -0.61 -0.52 25.56
CA LEU A 11 -1.14 0.77 25.15
C LEU A 11 -2.44 0.63 24.33
N VAL A 12 -3.15 -0.49 24.46
CA VAL A 12 -4.41 -0.75 23.77
C VAL A 12 -5.51 -1.00 24.79
N PHE A 13 -6.66 -0.35 24.61
CA PHE A 13 -7.87 -0.61 25.37
C PHE A 13 -8.53 -1.90 24.86
N SER A 14 -7.79 -3.00 24.95
CA SER A 14 -8.14 -4.32 24.42
C SER A 14 -9.26 -4.98 25.20
N GLU A 15 -9.78 -6.11 24.72
CA GLU A 15 -10.84 -6.86 25.40
C GLU A 15 -10.52 -7.20 26.88
N SER A 16 -9.26 -7.55 27.18
CA SER A 16 -8.84 -7.84 28.56
C SER A 16 -8.93 -6.61 29.45
N VAL A 17 -8.50 -5.46 28.95
CA VAL A 17 -8.59 -4.16 29.63
C VAL A 17 -10.06 -3.75 29.77
N MET A 18 -10.87 -3.91 28.72
CA MET A 18 -12.30 -3.64 28.78
C MET A 18 -12.99 -4.47 29.90
N LYS A 19 -12.64 -5.74 30.07
CA LYS A 19 -13.19 -6.60 31.15
C LYS A 19 -12.80 -6.13 32.55
N GLU A 20 -11.64 -5.50 32.70
CA GLU A 20 -11.14 -4.97 33.98
C GLU A 20 -11.82 -3.66 34.34
N TYR A 21 -11.94 -2.74 33.39
CA TYR A 21 -12.43 -1.38 33.64
C TYR A 21 -13.96 -1.22 33.47
N LEU A 22 -14.63 -2.09 32.71
CA LEU A 22 -16.08 -2.01 32.48
C LEU A 22 -16.88 -2.94 33.39
N PRO A 23 -18.05 -2.51 33.88
CA PRO A 23 -19.02 -3.41 34.49
C PRO A 23 -19.42 -4.54 33.54
N LYS A 24 -19.59 -5.76 34.07
CA LYS A 24 -19.90 -6.97 33.27
C LYS A 24 -21.06 -6.81 32.28
N GLU A 25 -22.13 -6.13 32.67
CA GLU A 25 -23.30 -5.92 31.81
C GLU A 25 -23.05 -4.86 30.72
N VAL A 26 -22.24 -3.84 31.00
CA VAL A 26 -21.82 -2.85 29.98
C VAL A 26 -20.92 -3.52 28.95
N TYR A 27 -19.97 -4.33 29.41
CA TYR A 27 -19.07 -5.10 28.55
C TYR A 27 -19.83 -6.01 27.58
N LYS A 28 -20.79 -6.81 28.07
CA LYS A 28 -21.61 -7.68 27.20
C LYS A 28 -22.38 -6.91 26.12
N ARG A 29 -22.97 -5.77 26.49
CA ARG A 29 -23.72 -4.93 25.55
C ARG A 29 -22.81 -4.28 24.51
N LEU A 30 -21.61 -3.86 24.91
CA LEU A 30 -20.61 -3.36 23.97
C LEU A 30 -20.18 -4.46 22.97
N PHE A 31 -19.96 -5.68 23.45
CA PHE A 31 -19.61 -6.80 22.57
C PHE A 31 -20.75 -7.20 21.64
N ALA A 32 -22.02 -7.06 22.05
CA ALA A 32 -23.14 -7.21 21.12
C ALA A 32 -23.10 -6.15 19.99
N THR A 33 -22.71 -4.90 20.29
CA THR A 33 -22.47 -3.89 19.25
C THR A 33 -21.31 -4.27 18.32
N ILE A 34 -20.18 -4.73 18.87
CA ILE A 34 -18.99 -5.08 18.08
C ILE A 34 -19.20 -6.34 17.23
N ASP A 35 -19.82 -7.37 17.81
CA ASP A 35 -19.96 -8.69 17.19
C ASP A 35 -21.23 -8.84 16.35
N GLU A 36 -22.33 -8.22 16.79
CA GLU A 36 -23.66 -8.40 16.19
C GLU A 36 -24.13 -7.14 15.44
N GLY A 37 -23.41 -6.03 15.56
CA GLY A 37 -23.74 -4.76 14.91
C GLY A 37 -24.93 -4.04 15.53
N GLU A 38 -25.29 -4.33 16.78
CA GLU A 38 -26.37 -3.66 17.50
C GLU A 38 -26.06 -2.17 17.75
N PRO A 39 -27.06 -1.26 17.68
CA PRO A 39 -26.84 0.16 17.95
C PRO A 39 -26.27 0.43 19.35
N LEU A 40 -25.26 1.30 19.42
CA LEU A 40 -24.62 1.67 20.69
C LEU A 40 -25.55 2.56 21.55
N ASP A 41 -25.86 2.09 22.75
CA ASP A 41 -26.61 2.84 23.75
C ASP A 41 -25.75 3.95 24.38
N LEU A 42 -26.32 5.14 24.57
CA LEU A 42 -25.63 6.28 25.17
C LEU A 42 -25.15 6.02 26.60
N ASP A 43 -25.87 5.22 27.39
CA ASP A 43 -25.46 4.82 28.74
C ASP A 43 -24.23 3.91 28.69
N VAL A 44 -24.19 2.99 27.71
CA VAL A 44 -23.00 2.15 27.45
C VAL A 44 -21.83 3.06 27.03
N ALA A 45 -22.06 3.99 26.10
CA ALA A 45 -21.03 4.93 25.65
C ALA A 45 -20.49 5.81 26.78
N ASN A 46 -21.33 6.30 27.70
CA ASN A 46 -20.88 7.08 28.85
C ASN A 46 -20.01 6.25 29.80
N ALA A 47 -20.40 4.99 30.06
CA ALA A 47 -19.60 4.08 30.87
C ALA A 47 -18.25 3.76 30.21
N VAL A 48 -18.25 3.51 28.90
CA VAL A 48 -17.03 3.26 28.11
C VAL A 48 -16.13 4.49 28.08
N ALA A 49 -16.66 5.68 27.82
CA ALA A 49 -15.88 6.91 27.84
C ALA A 49 -15.23 7.15 29.20
N HIS A 50 -15.96 6.92 30.30
CA HIS A 50 -15.37 7.04 31.63
C HIS A 50 -14.23 6.04 31.86
N ALA A 51 -14.43 4.77 31.48
CA ALA A 51 -13.43 3.72 31.61
C ALA A 51 -12.17 4.01 30.76
N MET A 52 -12.35 4.35 29.48
CA MET A 52 -11.26 4.73 28.57
C MET A 52 -10.47 5.93 29.10
N LYS A 53 -11.15 6.97 29.62
CA LYS A 53 -10.49 8.14 30.22
C LYS A 53 -9.64 7.73 31.42
N THR A 54 -10.19 6.95 32.34
CA THR A 54 -9.49 6.53 33.56
C THR A 54 -8.26 5.70 33.20
N TRP A 55 -8.43 4.68 32.36
CA TRP A 55 -7.34 3.87 31.84
C TRP A 55 -6.26 4.72 31.15
N ALA A 56 -6.67 5.65 30.27
CA ALA A 56 -5.74 6.47 29.52
C ALA A 56 -4.91 7.39 30.42
N ILE A 57 -5.53 8.04 31.41
CA ILE A 57 -4.85 8.91 32.37
C ILE A 57 -3.86 8.10 33.24
N GLU A 58 -4.22 6.88 33.65
CA GLU A 58 -3.33 5.98 34.39
C GLU A 58 -2.07 5.61 33.58
N HIS A 59 -2.18 5.62 32.25
CA HIS A 59 -1.08 5.41 31.31
C HIS A 59 -0.43 6.72 30.83
N GLY A 60 -0.71 7.84 31.51
CA GLY A 60 -0.07 9.14 31.27
C GLY A 60 -0.73 10.01 30.20
N ALA A 61 -1.86 9.58 29.62
CA ALA A 61 -2.53 10.37 28.61
C ALA A 61 -3.13 11.67 29.18
N THR A 62 -2.92 12.78 28.47
CA THR A 62 -3.42 14.10 28.84
C THR A 62 -4.51 14.61 27.90
N HIS A 63 -4.56 14.04 26.69
CA HIS A 63 -5.50 14.38 25.63
C HIS A 63 -6.19 13.14 25.09
N TYR A 64 -7.28 13.35 24.35
CA TYR A 64 -7.88 12.36 23.47
C TYR A 64 -8.01 12.93 22.06
N ALA A 65 -8.13 12.04 21.08
CA ALA A 65 -8.32 12.41 19.70
C ALA A 65 -9.17 11.39 18.95
N HIS A 66 -10.06 11.88 18.10
CA HIS A 66 -10.65 11.06 17.04
C HIS A 66 -9.57 10.83 15.98
N TRP A 67 -9.17 9.58 15.81
CA TRP A 67 -8.14 9.16 14.86
C TRP A 67 -8.83 8.54 13.65
N PHE A 68 -8.61 9.11 12.47
CA PHE A 68 -9.28 8.71 11.23
C PHE A 68 -8.35 8.81 10.03
N GLN A 69 -8.79 8.24 8.91
CA GLN A 69 -8.02 8.14 7.68
C GLN A 69 -8.77 8.87 6.55
N PRO A 70 -8.61 10.20 6.38
CA PRO A 70 -9.27 10.96 5.32
C PRO A 70 -8.77 10.56 3.92
N LEU A 71 -9.42 11.09 2.87
CA LEU A 71 -9.05 10.79 1.46
C LEU A 71 -7.61 11.16 1.07
N SER A 72 -6.88 11.90 1.90
CA SER A 72 -5.44 12.16 1.72
C SER A 72 -4.60 10.87 1.74
N GLY A 73 -5.09 9.82 2.41
CA GLY A 73 -4.46 8.50 2.52
C GLY A 73 -3.53 8.34 3.73
N ILE A 74 -3.37 9.38 4.54
CA ILE A 74 -2.64 9.34 5.82
C ILE A 74 -3.61 9.43 6.99
N THR A 75 -3.13 9.16 8.20
CA THR A 75 -3.91 9.31 9.43
C THR A 75 -4.02 10.78 9.83
N SER A 76 -5.08 11.13 10.54
CA SER A 76 -5.33 12.49 11.04
C SER A 76 -6.01 12.44 12.39
N GLU A 77 -5.65 13.40 13.25
CA GLU A 77 -6.14 13.48 14.61
C GLU A 77 -6.12 14.95 15.09
N LYS A 78 -7.05 15.29 15.97
CA LYS A 78 -7.09 16.58 16.68
C LYS A 78 -7.07 16.28 18.17
N HIS A 79 -6.14 16.89 18.89
CA HIS A 79 -5.95 16.65 20.32
C HIS A 79 -6.82 17.59 21.15
N ASP A 80 -7.78 17.03 21.87
CA ASP A 80 -8.61 17.74 22.85
C ASP A 80 -8.20 17.29 24.26
N SER A 81 -8.01 18.25 25.18
CA SER A 81 -7.56 17.93 26.54
C SER A 81 -8.68 17.30 27.36
N PHE A 82 -8.34 16.33 28.22
CA PHE A 82 -9.28 15.87 29.25
C PHE A 82 -9.57 16.93 30.32
N LEU A 83 -8.72 17.95 30.46
CA LEU A 83 -8.80 18.94 31.51
C LEU A 83 -9.88 20.00 31.22
N GLU A 84 -10.86 20.13 32.11
CA GLU A 84 -11.89 21.17 32.07
C GLU A 84 -11.79 22.07 33.32
N PRO A 85 -11.49 23.38 33.18
CA PRO A 85 -11.47 24.32 34.29
C PRO A 85 -12.86 24.52 34.92
N VAL A 86 -12.93 24.59 36.25
CA VAL A 86 -14.20 24.77 37.00
C VAL A 86 -14.50 26.26 37.28
N GLY A 87 -13.52 27.14 37.11
CA GLY A 87 -13.66 28.59 37.26
C GLY A 87 -13.31 29.15 38.65
N ASP A 88 -13.05 28.28 39.62
CA ASP A 88 -12.61 28.63 40.99
C ASP A 88 -11.07 28.51 41.18
N GLY A 89 -10.33 28.31 40.08
CA GLY A 89 -8.90 28.02 40.10
C GLY A 89 -8.57 26.51 40.13
N THR A 90 -9.56 25.63 40.19
CA THR A 90 -9.41 24.18 40.06
C THR A 90 -9.85 23.66 38.69
N ALA A 91 -9.54 22.40 38.40
CA ALA A 91 -9.91 21.73 37.16
C ALA A 91 -10.29 20.26 37.43
N ILE A 92 -11.12 19.70 36.56
CA ILE A 92 -11.53 18.30 36.58
C ILE A 92 -11.15 17.61 35.27
N THR A 93 -11.14 16.29 35.25
CA THR A 93 -10.99 15.52 33.99
C THR A 93 -12.35 15.07 33.48
N LYS A 94 -12.63 15.33 32.21
CA LYS A 94 -13.90 15.03 31.57
C LYS A 94 -13.71 14.41 30.20
N PHE A 95 -14.45 13.33 29.99
CA PHE A 95 -14.65 12.71 28.70
C PHE A 95 -16.04 12.06 28.75
N THR A 96 -16.88 12.34 27.76
CA THR A 96 -18.31 11.97 27.79
C THR A 96 -18.62 10.99 26.68
N GLY A 97 -19.65 10.16 26.84
CA GLY A 97 -20.10 9.24 25.78
C GLY A 97 -20.45 9.97 24.49
N LYS A 98 -20.97 11.20 24.57
CA LYS A 98 -21.21 12.04 23.40
C LYS A 98 -19.93 12.39 22.64
N ALA A 99 -18.87 12.75 23.37
CA ALA A 99 -17.56 13.07 22.78
C ALA A 99 -16.82 11.81 22.30
N LEU A 100 -17.12 10.64 22.86
CA LEU A 100 -16.63 9.35 22.36
C LEU A 100 -17.31 9.00 21.04
N ILE A 101 -18.65 8.98 21.01
CA ILE A 101 -19.42 8.56 19.83
C ILE A 101 -19.15 9.49 18.65
N GLN A 102 -19.10 10.80 18.88
CA GLN A 102 -19.05 11.78 17.82
C GLN A 102 -18.05 12.90 18.10
N GLY A 103 -17.19 13.17 17.12
CA GLY A 103 -16.35 14.37 17.06
C GLY A 103 -16.79 15.32 15.95
N GLU A 104 -16.32 16.56 16.01
CA GLU A 104 -16.52 17.59 14.98
C GLU A 104 -15.14 18.15 14.58
N PRO A 105 -14.43 17.51 13.63
CA PRO A 105 -13.22 18.10 13.06
C PRO A 105 -13.54 19.22 12.06
N ASP A 106 -12.60 20.15 11.90
CA ASP A 106 -12.59 21.06 10.76
C ASP A 106 -12.19 20.27 9.51
N ALA A 107 -13.15 20.10 8.62
CA ALA A 107 -13.03 19.33 7.38
C ALA A 107 -12.67 20.19 6.16
N SER A 108 -12.51 21.51 6.31
CA SER A 108 -12.29 22.43 5.17
C SER A 108 -11.00 22.16 4.40
N SER A 109 -9.98 21.62 5.08
CA SER A 109 -8.65 21.40 4.50
C SER A 109 -8.43 19.98 3.99
N PHE A 110 -9.39 19.06 4.20
CA PHE A 110 -9.27 17.70 3.68
C PHE A 110 -9.73 17.62 2.22
N PRO A 111 -9.02 16.83 1.38
CA PRO A 111 -9.46 16.57 0.02
C PRO A 111 -10.87 15.98 0.01
N ASN A 112 -11.77 16.58 -0.78
CA ASN A 112 -13.18 16.18 -0.85
C ASN A 112 -13.71 16.08 -2.29
N GLY A 113 -12.86 16.26 -3.31
CA GLY A 113 -13.23 16.05 -4.71
C GLY A 113 -14.37 16.95 -5.20
N GLY A 114 -14.43 18.19 -4.71
CA GLY A 114 -15.45 19.17 -5.10
C GLY A 114 -16.80 18.98 -4.43
N LEU A 115 -16.96 18.02 -3.50
CA LEU A 115 -18.20 17.81 -2.76
C LEU A 115 -18.53 18.97 -1.81
N ARG A 116 -17.57 19.83 -1.49
CA ARG A 116 -17.76 20.96 -0.59
C ARG A 116 -17.22 22.25 -1.16
N ALA A 117 -17.94 23.34 -0.90
CA ALA A 117 -17.42 24.67 -1.16
C ALA A 117 -16.30 25.01 -0.17
N THR A 118 -15.33 25.81 -0.60
CA THR A 118 -14.14 26.17 0.21
C THR A 118 -14.43 26.94 1.50
N PHE A 119 -15.65 27.47 1.67
CA PHE A 119 -16.08 28.15 2.90
C PHE A 119 -16.83 27.23 3.89
N GLU A 120 -17.07 25.97 3.54
CA GLU A 120 -17.79 25.00 4.38
C GLU A 120 -16.81 24.10 5.14
N ALA A 121 -16.81 24.18 6.46
CA ALA A 121 -15.81 23.53 7.31
C ALA A 121 -16.32 22.33 8.11
N ARG A 122 -17.62 22.19 8.37
CA ARG A 122 -18.13 21.17 9.30
C ARG A 122 -18.05 19.74 8.72
N GLY A 123 -17.39 18.83 9.41
CA GLY A 123 -17.47 17.38 9.18
C GLY A 123 -17.74 16.66 10.51
N TYR A 124 -18.01 15.35 10.45
CA TYR A 124 -18.29 14.55 11.63
C TYR A 124 -17.41 13.31 11.66
N THR A 125 -16.92 12.97 12.84
CA THR A 125 -16.32 11.66 13.09
C THR A 125 -17.28 10.81 13.90
N ALA A 126 -17.31 9.51 13.63
CA ALA A 126 -18.09 8.52 14.37
C ALA A 126 -17.17 7.42 14.87
N TRP A 127 -17.24 7.08 16.16
CA TRP A 127 -16.42 6.00 16.72
C TRP A 127 -16.71 4.67 16.03
N ASP A 128 -15.63 4.00 15.59
CA ASP A 128 -15.64 2.62 15.15
C ASP A 128 -15.26 1.71 16.33
N PRO A 129 -16.22 1.01 16.97
CA PRO A 129 -15.93 0.15 18.10
C PRO A 129 -15.28 -1.18 17.70
N THR A 130 -15.22 -1.51 16.41
CA THR A 130 -14.60 -2.75 15.91
C THR A 130 -13.08 -2.67 15.85
N SER A 131 -12.52 -1.46 15.96
CA SER A 131 -11.08 -1.23 16.12
C SER A 131 -10.81 -0.64 17.53
N PRO A 132 -9.92 -1.25 18.33
CA PRO A 132 -9.73 -0.85 19.72
C PRO A 132 -9.06 0.54 19.82
N ALA A 133 -9.49 1.33 20.81
CA ALA A 133 -8.80 2.57 21.16
C ALA A 133 -7.39 2.27 21.69
N PHE A 134 -6.44 3.16 21.43
CA PHE A 134 -5.04 2.99 21.82
C PHE A 134 -4.44 4.30 22.32
N ILE A 135 -3.30 4.23 23.00
CA ILE A 135 -2.55 5.40 23.45
C ILE A 135 -1.32 5.55 22.58
N LYS A 136 -1.18 6.74 21.99
CA LYS A 136 -0.01 7.14 21.23
C LYS A 136 0.40 8.53 21.70
N ASP A 137 1.67 8.68 22.07
CA ASP A 137 2.28 9.97 22.44
C ASP A 137 1.49 10.76 23.50
N GLU A 138 1.08 10.08 24.58
CA GLU A 138 0.25 10.64 25.68
C GLU A 138 -1.17 11.11 25.25
N VAL A 139 -1.67 10.58 24.14
CA VAL A 139 -3.03 10.84 23.63
C VAL A 139 -3.81 9.55 23.50
N LEU A 140 -5.04 9.53 24.01
CA LEU A 140 -6.02 8.47 23.73
C LEU A 140 -6.55 8.65 22.29
N CYS A 141 -6.12 7.80 21.38
CA CYS A 141 -6.57 7.75 19.99
C CYS A 141 -7.79 6.83 19.87
N ILE A 142 -8.88 7.35 19.32
CA ILE A 142 -10.15 6.66 19.14
C ILE A 142 -10.35 6.44 17.63
N PRO A 143 -10.25 5.19 17.13
CA PRO A 143 -10.47 4.88 15.72
C PRO A 143 -11.87 5.30 15.28
N THR A 144 -11.96 6.11 14.22
CA THR A 144 -13.22 6.71 13.80
C THR A 144 -13.39 6.71 12.28
N ALA A 145 -14.65 6.59 11.86
CA ALA A 145 -15.12 6.91 10.52
C ALA A 145 -15.27 8.44 10.39
N PHE A 146 -15.05 8.99 9.19
CA PHE A 146 -15.17 10.43 8.92
C PHE A 146 -16.07 10.71 7.71
N CYS A 147 -17.07 11.55 7.92
CA CYS A 147 -18.06 11.93 6.91
C CYS A 147 -18.27 13.44 6.78
N GLY A 148 -18.72 13.83 5.60
CA GLY A 148 -19.12 15.19 5.28
C GLY A 148 -20.41 15.61 5.99
N TYR A 149 -20.79 16.88 5.80
CA TYR A 149 -21.98 17.44 6.46
C TYR A 149 -23.29 16.74 6.06
N ASN A 150 -23.42 16.25 4.82
CA ASN A 150 -24.61 15.52 4.38
C ASN A 150 -24.47 14.00 4.50
N GLY A 151 -23.38 13.51 5.12
CA GLY A 151 -23.16 12.09 5.39
C GLY A 151 -22.35 11.34 4.32
N GLU A 152 -21.80 12.02 3.31
CA GLU A 152 -20.90 11.41 2.33
C GLU A 152 -19.60 10.94 3.00
N ALA A 153 -19.12 9.75 2.65
CA ALA A 153 -17.89 9.20 3.21
C ALA A 153 -16.66 9.96 2.66
N LEU A 154 -16.00 10.73 3.51
CA LEU A 154 -14.77 11.50 3.20
C LEU A 154 -13.51 10.83 3.75
N ASP A 155 -13.59 9.53 4.03
CA ASP A 155 -12.54 8.72 4.61
C ASP A 155 -12.27 7.44 3.79
N LYS A 156 -11.29 6.67 4.20
CA LYS A 156 -10.99 5.35 3.63
C LYS A 156 -11.73 4.22 4.36
N LYS A 157 -12.06 4.42 5.64
CA LYS A 157 -12.65 3.41 6.52
C LYS A 157 -14.13 3.16 6.27
N THR A 158 -14.96 4.19 6.09
CA THR A 158 -16.40 3.99 5.92
C THR A 158 -16.74 3.09 4.72
N PRO A 159 -16.18 3.31 3.50
CA PRO A 159 -16.44 2.41 2.38
C PRO A 159 -15.91 0.99 2.59
N LEU A 160 -14.75 0.84 3.24
CA LEU A 160 -14.18 -0.46 3.57
C LEU A 160 -15.11 -1.26 4.49
N LEU A 161 -15.65 -0.63 5.53
CA LEU A 161 -16.63 -1.28 6.42
C LEU A 161 -17.91 -1.68 5.66
N ARG A 162 -18.34 -0.86 4.70
CA ARG A 162 -19.48 -1.20 3.81
C ARG A 162 -19.14 -2.40 2.92
N SER A 163 -17.95 -2.47 2.32
CA SER A 163 -17.56 -3.62 1.47
C SER A 163 -17.46 -4.91 2.28
N MET A 164 -16.85 -4.86 3.47
CA MET A 164 -16.82 -5.99 4.40
C MET A 164 -18.23 -6.48 4.75
N LYS A 165 -19.17 -5.55 4.99
CA LYS A 165 -20.56 -5.91 5.33
C LYS A 165 -21.31 -6.58 4.17
N VAL A 166 -21.10 -6.09 2.95
CA VAL A 166 -21.73 -6.68 1.77
C VAL A 166 -21.12 -8.05 1.47
N LEU A 167 -19.80 -8.19 1.59
CA LEU A 167 -19.10 -9.46 1.47
C LEU A 167 -19.60 -10.49 2.49
N ASP A 168 -19.72 -10.12 3.77
CA ASP A 168 -20.31 -10.95 4.83
C ASP A 168 -21.71 -11.43 4.44
N THR A 169 -22.54 -10.52 3.95
CA THR A 169 -23.93 -10.81 3.57
C THR A 169 -24.01 -11.81 2.42
N GLN A 170 -23.25 -11.58 1.33
CA GLN A 170 -23.29 -12.45 0.15
C GLN A 170 -22.61 -13.80 0.41
N ALA A 171 -21.49 -13.82 1.15
CA ALA A 171 -20.84 -15.06 1.54
C ALA A 171 -21.75 -15.94 2.41
N LYS A 172 -22.50 -15.36 3.36
CA LYS A 172 -23.50 -16.10 4.15
C LYS A 172 -24.62 -16.70 3.30
N ARG A 173 -25.10 -15.99 2.27
CA ARG A 173 -26.09 -16.53 1.32
C ARG A 173 -25.55 -17.78 0.62
N VAL A 174 -24.32 -17.71 0.13
CA VAL A 174 -23.64 -18.87 -0.49
C VAL A 174 -23.48 -20.01 0.52
N LEU A 175 -22.98 -19.74 1.73
CA LEU A 175 -22.78 -20.76 2.76
C LEU A 175 -24.09 -21.42 3.22
N ALA A 176 -25.21 -20.68 3.21
CA ALA A 176 -26.52 -21.23 3.51
C ALA A 176 -26.94 -22.34 2.52
N LEU A 177 -26.51 -22.27 1.26
CA LEU A 177 -26.73 -23.32 0.26
C LEU A 177 -25.96 -24.61 0.58
N PHE A 178 -24.85 -24.50 1.33
CA PHE A 178 -24.10 -25.63 1.90
C PHE A 178 -24.62 -26.06 3.28
N GLY A 179 -25.74 -25.49 3.75
CA GLY A 179 -26.32 -25.79 5.07
C GLY A 179 -25.58 -25.17 6.25
N LYS A 180 -24.70 -24.18 6.01
CA LYS A 180 -23.93 -23.49 7.05
C LYS A 180 -24.52 -22.12 7.34
N THR A 181 -24.58 -21.75 8.62
CA THR A 181 -25.11 -20.45 9.08
C THR A 181 -24.15 -19.80 10.07
N PRO A 182 -22.94 -19.39 9.64
CA PRO A 182 -21.98 -18.74 10.53
C PRO A 182 -22.52 -17.38 11.00
N LYS A 183 -22.08 -16.90 12.16
CA LYS A 183 -22.53 -15.59 12.64
C LYS A 183 -21.89 -14.46 11.85
N ARG A 184 -20.62 -14.62 11.43
CA ARG A 184 -19.91 -13.69 10.54
C ARG A 184 -19.02 -14.42 9.54
N VAL A 185 -18.83 -13.79 8.38
CA VAL A 185 -17.77 -14.09 7.43
C VAL A 185 -16.93 -12.83 7.28
N VAL A 186 -15.65 -12.93 7.58
CA VAL A 186 -14.78 -11.77 7.76
C VAL A 186 -13.52 -11.92 6.91
N PRO A 187 -13.15 -10.90 6.12
CA PRO A 187 -11.87 -10.89 5.44
C PRO A 187 -10.74 -10.65 6.44
N SER A 188 -9.63 -11.36 6.27
CA SER A 188 -8.39 -11.16 7.01
C SER A 188 -7.29 -10.66 6.08
N ILE A 189 -6.35 -9.91 6.66
CA ILE A 189 -5.26 -9.26 5.93
C ILE A 189 -3.91 -9.48 6.63
N GLY A 190 -2.90 -9.85 5.86
CA GLY A 190 -1.49 -9.84 6.26
C GLY A 190 -0.69 -8.91 5.36
N LEU A 191 -0.09 -7.86 5.93
CA LEU A 191 0.63 -6.84 5.18
C LEU A 191 2.14 -6.97 5.38
N GLU A 192 2.86 -7.21 4.28
CA GLU A 192 4.33 -7.21 4.25
C GLU A 192 4.78 -5.80 3.86
N GLN A 193 5.38 -5.05 4.80
CA GLN A 193 5.74 -3.65 4.60
C GLN A 193 7.23 -3.52 4.28
N GLU A 194 7.54 -3.19 3.03
CA GLU A 194 8.90 -2.84 2.62
C GLU A 194 9.19 -1.34 2.80
N TYR A 195 10.46 -1.02 3.04
CA TYR A 195 10.94 0.35 3.25
C TYR A 195 12.47 0.45 3.11
N PHE A 196 12.98 1.67 2.90
CA PHE A 196 14.42 1.96 2.94
C PHE A 196 14.82 2.68 4.23
N LEU A 197 16.01 2.39 4.75
CA LEU A 197 16.65 3.13 5.85
C LEU A 197 17.98 3.73 5.42
N ILE A 198 18.04 5.06 5.34
CA ILE A 198 19.27 5.78 4.99
C ILE A 198 19.74 6.67 6.12
N LYS A 199 21.01 7.10 6.06
CA LYS A 199 21.56 8.07 7.00
C LYS A 199 20.85 9.42 6.89
N LYS A 200 20.46 9.98 8.03
CA LYS A 200 19.73 11.26 8.12
C LYS A 200 20.50 12.43 7.48
N ASP A 201 21.82 12.43 7.61
CA ASP A 201 22.66 13.47 7.00
C ASP A 201 22.75 13.36 5.48
N ALA A 202 22.71 12.14 4.92
CA ALA A 202 22.64 11.95 3.47
C ALA A 202 21.28 12.41 2.93
N TYR A 203 20.19 12.05 3.61
CA TYR A 203 18.84 12.51 3.30
C TYR A 203 18.76 14.04 3.25
N ARG A 204 19.25 14.74 4.27
CA ARG A 204 19.22 16.22 4.36
C ARG A 204 19.98 16.94 3.25
N LYS A 205 21.01 16.30 2.69
CA LYS A 205 21.81 16.87 1.58
C LYS A 205 21.14 16.64 0.22
N ARG A 206 20.12 15.79 0.13
CA ARG A 206 19.35 15.48 -1.08
C ARG A 206 18.00 16.20 -1.04
N ARG A 207 17.98 17.44 -1.51
CA ARG A 207 16.77 18.28 -1.46
C ARG A 207 15.62 17.71 -2.30
N ASP A 208 15.94 17.04 -3.40
CA ASP A 208 14.99 16.26 -4.19
C ASP A 208 14.33 15.19 -3.31
N LEU A 209 15.13 14.34 -2.66
CA LEU A 209 14.64 13.28 -1.78
C LEU A 209 13.81 13.80 -0.60
N VAL A 210 14.16 14.95 -0.03
CA VAL A 210 13.41 15.60 1.07
C VAL A 210 12.05 16.10 0.62
N ILE A 211 11.94 16.62 -0.60
CA ILE A 211 10.72 17.27 -1.11
C ILE A 211 9.78 16.24 -1.74
N THR A 212 10.32 15.27 -2.49
CA THR A 212 9.52 14.36 -3.32
C THR A 212 9.47 12.93 -2.76
N GLY A 213 10.28 12.61 -1.75
CA GLY A 213 10.38 11.25 -1.21
C GLY A 213 11.19 10.28 -2.08
N ARG A 214 11.65 10.73 -3.25
CA ARG A 214 12.55 9.99 -4.14
C ARG A 214 13.64 10.89 -4.73
N THR A 215 14.70 10.29 -5.24
CA THR A 215 15.72 11.02 -5.98
C THR A 215 15.26 11.32 -7.40
N LEU A 216 15.40 12.57 -7.86
CA LEU A 216 15.06 12.99 -9.23
C LEU A 216 16.26 12.90 -10.19
N PHE A 217 17.46 12.83 -9.62
CA PHE A 217 18.74 12.68 -10.30
C PHE A 217 19.60 11.67 -9.54
N GLY A 218 20.62 11.12 -10.18
CA GLY A 218 21.59 10.22 -9.57
C GLY A 218 21.93 9.09 -10.51
N ALA A 219 23.22 8.98 -10.83
CA ALA A 219 23.75 7.86 -11.57
C ALA A 219 23.63 6.54 -10.77
N PRO A 220 23.46 5.39 -11.45
CA PRO A 220 23.47 4.08 -10.81
C PRO A 220 24.76 3.87 -9.99
N PRO A 221 24.69 3.17 -8.84
CA PRO A 221 25.86 2.92 -8.01
C PRO A 221 26.81 1.92 -8.69
N CYS A 222 28.09 1.91 -8.28
CA CYS A 222 29.08 0.97 -8.83
C CYS A 222 28.74 -0.50 -8.49
N LYS A 223 28.09 -0.70 -7.33
CA LYS A 223 27.49 -1.97 -6.91
C LYS A 223 26.01 -1.70 -6.70
N GLY A 224 25.14 -2.34 -7.45
CA GLY A 224 23.70 -2.29 -7.20
C GLY A 224 23.30 -3.43 -6.27
N GLN A 225 22.50 -4.32 -6.82
CA GLN A 225 21.96 -5.51 -6.16
C GLN A 225 22.39 -6.81 -6.87
N GLU A 226 23.35 -6.74 -7.79
CA GLU A 226 23.68 -7.82 -8.73
C GLU A 226 24.27 -9.07 -8.05
N LEU A 227 24.72 -8.94 -6.80
CA LEU A 227 25.24 -10.06 -6.00
C LEU A 227 24.19 -10.72 -5.11
N GLU A 228 23.00 -10.15 -4.97
CA GLU A 228 21.90 -10.65 -4.11
C GLU A 228 22.28 -10.89 -2.63
N GLU A 229 23.48 -10.46 -2.20
CA GLU A 229 24.06 -10.68 -0.86
C GLU A 229 23.28 -9.99 0.28
N HIS A 230 22.46 -9.00 -0.06
CA HIS A 230 21.70 -8.24 0.92
C HIS A 230 20.47 -9.00 1.39
N TYR A 231 19.82 -9.77 0.51
CA TYR A 231 18.61 -10.53 0.81
C TYR A 231 18.89 -11.61 1.86
N PHE A 232 18.17 -11.54 2.99
CA PHE A 232 18.49 -12.33 4.20
C PHE A 232 19.94 -12.23 4.71
N GLY A 233 20.68 -11.22 4.25
CA GLY A 233 22.03 -10.92 4.71
C GLY A 233 22.04 -10.40 6.15
N ALA A 234 23.25 -10.24 6.70
CA ALA A 234 23.41 -9.73 8.06
C ALA A 234 22.88 -8.29 8.18
N ILE A 235 21.97 -8.07 9.13
CA ILE A 235 21.42 -6.73 9.43
C ILE A 235 22.48 -5.90 10.16
N ARG A 236 22.76 -4.69 9.65
CA ARG A 236 23.71 -3.76 10.27
C ARG A 236 23.33 -3.47 11.73
N PRO A 237 24.29 -3.38 12.68
CA PRO A 237 23.98 -3.16 14.10
C PRO A 237 23.13 -1.90 14.39
N SER A 238 23.30 -0.82 13.61
CA SER A 238 22.47 0.39 13.72
C SER A 238 21.01 0.12 13.34
N VAL A 239 20.79 -0.58 12.23
CA VAL A 239 19.45 -0.97 11.75
C VAL A 239 18.81 -1.96 12.71
N SER A 240 19.56 -2.94 13.21
CA SER A 240 19.07 -3.92 14.18
C SER A 240 18.56 -3.25 15.47
N LYS A 241 19.27 -2.23 15.98
CA LYS A 241 18.82 -1.43 17.14
C LYS A 241 17.54 -0.65 16.86
N TYR A 242 17.44 -0.03 15.68
CA TYR A 242 16.22 0.62 15.23
C TYR A 242 15.05 -0.37 15.16
N MET A 243 15.23 -1.50 14.47
CA MET A 243 14.20 -2.53 14.34
C MET A 243 13.77 -3.10 15.68
N LYS A 244 14.69 -3.23 16.65
CA LYS A 244 14.35 -3.67 18.02
C LYS A 244 13.46 -2.65 18.73
N ALA A 245 13.75 -1.36 18.60
CA ALA A 245 12.94 -0.30 19.18
C ALA A 245 11.58 -0.17 18.48
N LEU A 246 11.53 -0.44 17.17
CA LEU A 246 10.27 -0.50 16.43
C LEU A 246 9.40 -1.66 16.93
N ASP A 247 9.93 -2.89 17.05
CA ASP A 247 9.18 -4.03 17.61
C ASP A 247 8.56 -3.67 18.97
N ASP A 248 9.34 -2.99 19.79
CA ASP A 248 8.99 -2.63 21.16
C ASP A 248 7.79 -1.68 21.22
N GLU A 249 7.74 -0.69 20.32
CA GLU A 249 6.61 0.23 20.15
C GLU A 249 5.38 -0.49 19.57
N LEU A 250 5.58 -1.33 18.55
CA LEU A 250 4.50 -2.05 17.88
C LEU A 250 3.84 -3.07 18.81
N TRP A 251 4.63 -3.84 19.57
CA TRP A 251 4.08 -4.76 20.56
C TRP A 251 3.32 -4.03 21.66
N ALA A 252 3.80 -2.86 22.12
CA ALA A 252 3.04 -2.04 23.08
C ALA A 252 1.67 -1.61 22.53
N LEU A 253 1.59 -1.34 21.23
CA LEU A 253 0.35 -1.05 20.50
C LEU A 253 -0.45 -2.31 20.10
N GLY A 254 -0.09 -3.49 20.61
CA GLY A 254 -0.81 -4.74 20.32
C GLY A 254 -0.59 -5.27 18.89
N ILE A 255 0.33 -4.69 18.12
CA ILE A 255 0.62 -5.08 16.75
C ILE A 255 1.66 -6.22 16.78
N PRO A 256 1.31 -7.44 16.34
CA PRO A 256 2.18 -8.60 16.45
C PRO A 256 3.23 -8.63 15.34
N ALA A 257 4.17 -7.68 15.36
CA ALA A 257 5.34 -7.68 14.46
C ALA A 257 6.09 -9.02 14.59
N LYS A 258 6.15 -9.77 13.48
CA LYS A 258 6.56 -11.18 13.47
C LYS A 258 7.86 -11.42 12.73
N THR A 259 7.94 -10.91 11.50
CA THR A 259 9.05 -11.15 10.58
C THR A 259 9.70 -9.82 10.22
N LYS A 260 11.03 -9.83 10.11
CA LYS A 260 11.82 -8.72 9.57
C LYS A 260 13.13 -9.23 9.00
N HIS A 261 13.55 -8.64 7.89
CA HIS A 261 14.81 -8.97 7.24
C HIS A 261 15.27 -7.83 6.32
N ASN A 262 16.47 -7.99 5.79
CA ASN A 262 16.92 -7.23 4.64
C ASN A 262 16.23 -7.72 3.37
N GLU A 263 15.88 -6.78 2.51
CA GLU A 263 15.36 -7.02 1.17
C GLU A 263 16.48 -7.09 0.12
N VAL A 264 16.12 -7.24 -1.15
CA VAL A 264 17.08 -7.39 -2.25
C VAL A 264 17.96 -6.15 -2.45
N ALA A 265 17.39 -4.93 -2.43
CA ALA A 265 18.19 -3.72 -2.61
C ALA A 265 18.97 -3.33 -1.34
N PRO A 266 20.15 -2.71 -1.48
CA PRO A 266 20.89 -2.18 -0.34
C PRO A 266 20.06 -1.20 0.49
N CYS A 267 20.13 -1.31 1.82
CA CYS A 267 19.36 -0.49 2.75
C CYS A 267 17.82 -0.65 2.66
N GLN A 268 17.32 -1.63 1.90
CA GLN A 268 15.91 -2.02 1.88
C GLN A 268 15.64 -3.10 2.92
N HIS A 269 14.49 -3.02 3.57
CA HIS A 269 14.08 -3.93 4.63
C HIS A 269 12.59 -4.23 4.53
N GLU A 270 12.17 -5.33 5.14
CA GLU A 270 10.77 -5.71 5.30
C GLU A 270 10.40 -5.85 6.78
N LEU A 271 9.15 -5.55 7.11
CA LEU A 271 8.49 -5.95 8.34
C LEU A 271 7.09 -6.48 8.03
N ALA A 272 6.77 -7.68 8.52
CA ALA A 272 5.46 -8.29 8.40
C ALA A 272 4.88 -8.64 9.79
N PRO A 273 3.70 -8.09 10.17
CA PRO A 273 2.93 -8.55 11.31
C PRO A 273 2.22 -9.89 11.02
N VAL A 274 1.75 -10.56 12.08
CA VAL A 274 0.75 -11.63 11.91
C VAL A 274 -0.53 -11.03 11.32
N TYR A 275 -1.20 -11.78 10.43
CA TYR A 275 -2.47 -11.36 9.85
C TYR A 275 -3.54 -11.13 10.94
N THR A 276 -4.48 -10.23 10.66
CA THR A 276 -5.61 -9.90 11.53
C THR A 276 -6.87 -9.69 10.69
N GLU A 277 -8.01 -9.43 11.33
CA GLU A 277 -9.20 -8.94 10.61
C GLU A 277 -8.86 -7.68 9.80
N LEU A 278 -9.47 -7.55 8.61
CA LEU A 278 -9.14 -6.54 7.61
C LEU A 278 -9.13 -5.10 8.15
N ASN A 279 -10.19 -4.69 8.86
CA ASN A 279 -10.31 -3.33 9.38
C ASN A 279 -9.18 -2.98 10.37
N GLU A 280 -8.96 -3.87 11.36
CA GLU A 280 -7.89 -3.72 12.35
C GLU A 280 -6.50 -3.79 11.70
N GLY A 281 -6.31 -4.70 10.74
CA GLY A 281 -5.03 -4.87 10.06
C GLY A 281 -4.60 -3.64 9.26
N ILE A 282 -5.56 -2.93 8.66
CA ILE A 282 -5.32 -1.66 7.99
C ILE A 282 -4.95 -0.57 8.99
N ASP A 283 -5.68 -0.44 10.10
CA ASP A 283 -5.33 0.52 11.16
C ASP A 283 -3.92 0.27 11.73
N ASN A 284 -3.62 -1.00 12.00
CA ASN A 284 -2.31 -1.47 12.45
C ASN A 284 -1.22 -1.10 11.45
N ASN A 285 -1.42 -1.29 10.14
CA ASN A 285 -0.44 -0.88 9.14
C ASN A 285 -0.21 0.63 9.08
N MET A 286 -1.27 1.44 9.23
CA MET A 286 -1.11 2.90 9.30
C MET A 286 -0.25 3.32 10.48
N LEU A 287 -0.42 2.68 11.65
CA LEU A 287 0.43 2.89 12.82
C LEU A 287 1.86 2.37 12.61
N VAL A 288 2.04 1.24 11.93
CA VAL A 288 3.35 0.71 11.55
C VAL A 288 4.12 1.73 10.71
N MET A 289 3.52 2.25 9.64
CA MET A 289 4.15 3.23 8.76
C MET A 289 4.52 4.52 9.51
N GLU A 290 3.65 5.00 10.41
CA GLU A 290 3.90 6.17 11.24
C GLU A 290 5.08 5.93 12.21
N LYS A 291 5.06 4.82 12.95
CA LYS A 291 6.11 4.48 13.92
C LYS A 291 7.43 4.16 13.23
N MET A 292 7.45 3.58 12.03
CA MET A 292 8.67 3.42 11.24
C MET A 292 9.36 4.76 10.99
N LYS A 293 8.62 5.76 10.50
CA LYS A 293 9.15 7.11 10.25
C LYS A 293 9.62 7.78 11.55
N LEU A 294 8.82 7.71 12.61
CA LEU A 294 9.12 8.37 13.88
C LEU A 294 10.35 7.75 14.57
N VAL A 295 10.36 6.44 14.75
CA VAL A 295 11.43 5.72 15.47
C VAL A 295 12.76 5.88 14.75
N ALA A 296 12.79 5.90 13.41
CA ALA A 296 14.03 6.06 12.64
C ALA A 296 14.79 7.34 13.02
N THR A 297 14.07 8.42 13.33
CA THR A 297 14.67 9.71 13.70
C THR A 297 15.52 9.66 14.97
N ASN A 298 15.25 8.69 15.86
CA ASN A 298 15.98 8.47 17.11
C ASN A 298 17.32 7.73 16.90
N PHE A 299 17.54 7.14 15.72
CA PHE A 299 18.71 6.32 15.40
C PHE A 299 19.61 6.95 14.33
N ASP A 300 19.45 8.25 14.06
CA ASP A 300 20.16 8.97 12.98
C ASP A 300 19.89 8.34 11.58
N LEU A 301 18.71 7.78 11.44
CA LEU A 301 18.20 7.19 10.21
C LEU A 301 16.97 7.96 9.72
N THR A 302 16.68 7.82 8.44
CA THR A 302 15.45 8.26 7.81
C THR A 302 14.81 7.06 7.12
N CYS A 303 13.55 6.79 7.48
CA CYS A 303 12.73 5.77 6.84
C CYS A 303 12.05 6.37 5.60
N LEU A 304 12.22 5.73 4.45
CA LEU A 304 11.57 6.08 3.20
C LEU A 304 10.55 5.00 2.84
N LEU A 305 9.30 5.40 2.65
CA LEU A 305 8.21 4.51 2.25
C LEU A 305 7.80 4.69 0.78
N HIS A 306 8.43 5.61 0.06
CA HIS A 306 8.16 5.80 -1.36
C HIS A 306 8.47 4.51 -2.13
N GLU A 307 7.66 4.16 -3.12
CA GLU A 307 7.74 2.89 -3.86
C GLU A 307 9.03 2.73 -4.66
N LYS A 308 9.61 3.84 -5.12
CA LYS A 308 10.88 3.87 -5.86
C LYS A 308 11.79 5.02 -5.43
N PRO A 309 12.42 4.96 -4.23
CA PRO A 309 13.23 6.07 -3.72
C PRO A 309 14.50 6.30 -4.56
N PHE A 310 15.09 5.23 -5.08
CA PHE A 310 16.30 5.21 -5.90
C PHE A 310 16.06 4.47 -7.22
N GLU A 311 16.64 4.97 -8.29
CA GLU A 311 16.52 4.36 -9.62
C GLU A 311 17.51 3.21 -9.82
N GLY A 312 17.18 2.25 -10.69
CA GLY A 312 18.10 1.17 -11.05
C GLY A 312 18.27 0.05 -10.01
N ILE A 313 17.57 0.11 -8.86
CA ILE A 313 17.51 -0.96 -7.84
C ILE A 313 16.06 -1.37 -7.55
N ASN A 314 15.80 -2.41 -6.75
CA ASN A 314 14.43 -2.81 -6.38
C ASN A 314 13.65 -1.65 -5.74
N GLY A 315 12.35 -1.61 -6.02
CA GLY A 315 11.41 -0.71 -5.34
C GLY A 315 10.80 -1.36 -4.11
N SER A 316 10.07 -0.59 -3.30
CA SER A 316 9.39 -1.05 -2.11
C SER A 316 7.91 -1.37 -2.36
N GLY A 317 7.51 -2.60 -2.06
CA GLY A 317 6.12 -3.07 -2.13
C GLY A 317 5.39 -3.02 -0.78
N LYS A 318 4.07 -3.29 -0.84
CA LYS A 318 3.28 -3.70 0.32
C LYS A 318 2.45 -4.93 -0.04
N HIS A 319 2.96 -6.15 0.15
CA HIS A 319 2.17 -7.31 -0.27
C HIS A 319 0.93 -7.46 0.61
N ASN A 320 -0.22 -7.58 -0.05
CA ASN A 320 -1.53 -7.68 0.59
C ASN A 320 -2.04 -9.12 0.54
N ASN A 321 -1.76 -9.87 1.60
CA ASN A 321 -2.24 -11.23 1.77
C ASN A 321 -3.68 -11.21 2.28
N TRP A 322 -4.64 -11.42 1.38
CA TRP A 322 -6.07 -11.42 1.65
C TRP A 322 -6.63 -12.84 1.72
N SER A 323 -7.44 -13.11 2.74
CA SER A 323 -8.21 -14.35 2.87
C SER A 323 -9.60 -14.08 3.43
N LEU A 324 -10.52 -15.04 3.28
CA LEU A 324 -11.89 -14.92 3.76
C LEU A 324 -12.23 -16.12 4.66
N GLY A 325 -12.72 -15.87 5.87
CA GLY A 325 -12.98 -16.93 6.84
C GLY A 325 -14.24 -16.72 7.67
N THR A 326 -14.68 -17.79 8.31
CA THR A 326 -15.68 -17.77 9.38
C THR A 326 -14.97 -17.92 10.73
N GLU A 327 -15.74 -18.02 11.82
CA GLU A 327 -15.20 -18.37 13.14
C GLU A 327 -14.49 -19.73 13.17
N ASP A 328 -14.85 -20.65 12.27
CA ASP A 328 -14.44 -22.06 12.31
C ASP A 328 -13.50 -22.47 11.16
N GLU A 329 -13.51 -21.76 10.03
CA GLU A 329 -12.80 -22.20 8.82
C GLU A 329 -12.33 -21.05 7.91
N ASN A 330 -11.27 -21.30 7.15
CA ASN A 330 -10.85 -20.45 6.03
C ASN A 330 -11.51 -20.95 4.73
N LEU A 331 -12.28 -20.09 4.06
CA LEU A 331 -13.04 -20.43 2.87
C LEU A 331 -12.17 -20.55 1.61
N LEU A 332 -10.92 -20.10 1.68
CA LEU A 332 -9.90 -20.23 0.64
C LEU A 332 -8.88 -21.32 0.96
N ASP A 333 -9.11 -22.13 1.98
CA ASP A 333 -8.31 -23.33 2.22
C ASP A 333 -8.81 -24.48 1.31
N PRO A 334 -7.97 -24.99 0.39
CA PRO A 334 -8.37 -26.06 -0.49
C PRO A 334 -8.53 -27.41 0.23
N GLY A 335 -7.88 -27.60 1.39
CA GLY A 335 -7.78 -28.88 2.08
C GLY A 335 -6.98 -29.93 1.30
N ASP A 336 -7.02 -31.19 1.77
CA ASP A 336 -6.24 -32.30 1.19
C ASP A 336 -6.75 -32.73 -0.20
N THR A 337 -8.06 -32.60 -0.44
CA THR A 337 -8.72 -32.97 -1.72
C THR A 337 -9.47 -31.78 -2.33
N PRO A 338 -8.78 -30.83 -2.99
CA PRO A 338 -9.38 -29.57 -3.44
C PRO A 338 -10.55 -29.72 -4.41
N LEU A 339 -10.52 -30.75 -5.27
CA LEU A 339 -11.59 -31.03 -6.23
C LEU A 339 -12.88 -31.54 -5.56
N GLU A 340 -12.76 -32.16 -4.39
CA GLU A 340 -13.91 -32.66 -3.61
C GLU A 340 -14.49 -31.55 -2.72
N ASN A 341 -13.71 -30.50 -2.43
CA ASN A 341 -14.15 -29.34 -1.67
C ASN A 341 -14.92 -28.34 -2.56
N LEU A 342 -16.18 -28.66 -2.85
CA LEU A 342 -17.05 -27.82 -3.68
C LEU A 342 -17.22 -26.40 -3.14
N GLN A 343 -17.23 -26.23 -1.81
CA GLN A 343 -17.29 -24.90 -1.19
C GLN A 343 -16.08 -24.06 -1.60
N PHE A 344 -14.87 -24.58 -1.41
CA PHE A 344 -13.64 -23.91 -1.86
C PHE A 344 -13.68 -23.58 -3.35
N VAL A 345 -14.14 -24.51 -4.20
CA VAL A 345 -14.26 -24.27 -5.65
C VAL A 345 -15.18 -23.09 -5.98
N VAL A 346 -16.31 -22.95 -5.27
CA VAL A 346 -17.23 -21.82 -5.44
C VAL A 346 -16.55 -20.51 -5.06
N PHE A 347 -15.89 -20.44 -3.90
CA PHE A 347 -15.20 -19.22 -3.46
C PHE A 347 -14.01 -18.88 -4.36
N LEU A 348 -13.23 -19.88 -4.78
CA LEU A 348 -12.14 -19.70 -5.74
C LEU A 348 -12.65 -19.15 -7.08
N THR A 349 -13.76 -19.71 -7.58
CA THR A 349 -14.38 -19.26 -8.83
C THR A 349 -14.85 -17.81 -8.72
N ALA A 350 -15.48 -17.44 -7.59
CA ALA A 350 -15.92 -16.06 -7.34
C ALA A 350 -14.75 -15.08 -7.32
N VAL A 351 -13.60 -15.45 -6.73
CA VAL A 351 -12.39 -14.61 -6.76
C VAL A 351 -11.86 -14.46 -8.19
N ILE A 352 -11.80 -15.54 -8.97
CA ILE A 352 -11.32 -15.49 -10.36
C ILE A 352 -12.22 -14.59 -11.23
N GLU A 353 -13.54 -14.75 -11.09
CA GLU A 353 -14.54 -13.92 -11.75
C GLU A 353 -14.41 -12.44 -11.36
N ALA A 354 -14.32 -12.15 -10.07
CA ALA A 354 -14.18 -10.79 -9.55
C ALA A 354 -12.94 -10.08 -10.12
N VAL A 355 -11.79 -10.75 -10.10
CA VAL A 355 -10.54 -10.17 -10.63
C VAL A 355 -10.60 -9.97 -12.14
N ASP A 356 -11.20 -10.90 -12.90
CA ASP A 356 -11.31 -10.75 -14.36
C ASP A 356 -12.27 -9.62 -14.76
N LYS A 357 -13.44 -9.55 -14.11
CA LYS A 357 -14.47 -8.52 -14.38
C LYS A 357 -13.97 -7.12 -14.03
N TYR A 358 -13.20 -6.98 -12.94
CA TYR A 358 -12.80 -5.70 -12.34
C TYR A 358 -11.28 -5.45 -12.32
N GLN A 359 -10.54 -6.02 -13.28
CA GLN A 359 -9.09 -5.85 -13.41
C GLN A 359 -8.66 -4.38 -13.54
N ASP A 360 -9.43 -3.56 -14.26
CA ASP A 360 -9.25 -2.12 -14.40
C ASP A 360 -9.34 -1.40 -13.04
N LEU A 361 -10.35 -1.77 -12.25
CA LEU A 361 -10.61 -1.20 -10.94
C LEU A 361 -9.57 -1.63 -9.89
N LEU A 362 -9.11 -2.88 -9.95
CA LEU A 362 -8.00 -3.38 -9.13
C LEU A 362 -6.70 -2.64 -9.47
N ARG A 363 -6.40 -2.43 -10.76
CA ARG A 363 -5.22 -1.63 -11.18
C ARG A 363 -5.32 -0.17 -10.73
N MET A 364 -6.52 0.42 -10.79
CA MET A 364 -6.79 1.79 -10.30
C MET A 364 -6.60 1.90 -8.78
N SER A 365 -7.00 0.87 -8.02
CA SER A 365 -6.91 0.89 -6.56
C SER A 365 -5.48 1.13 -6.03
N VAL A 366 -4.48 0.64 -6.78
CA VAL A 366 -3.04 0.75 -6.49
C VAL A 366 -2.34 1.84 -7.33
N ALA A 367 -3.09 2.60 -8.13
CA ALA A 367 -2.55 3.67 -8.97
C ALA A 367 -2.10 4.87 -8.13
N SER A 368 -0.84 5.27 -8.30
CA SER A 368 -0.25 6.45 -7.69
C SER A 368 1.02 6.87 -8.44
N CYS A 369 1.42 8.13 -8.27
CA CYS A 369 2.66 8.68 -8.83
C CYS A 369 3.90 7.83 -8.47
N GLY A 370 4.03 7.42 -7.20
CA GLY A 370 5.18 6.61 -6.77
C GLY A 370 5.17 5.20 -7.36
N ASN A 371 4.01 4.55 -7.39
CA ASN A 371 3.88 3.17 -7.87
C ASN A 371 4.07 3.05 -9.39
N ASP A 372 3.83 4.12 -10.17
CA ASP A 372 4.13 4.16 -11.61
C ASP A 372 5.62 3.94 -11.91
N HIS A 373 6.51 4.30 -10.97
CA HIS A 373 7.95 4.05 -11.08
C HIS A 373 8.39 2.66 -10.57
N ARG A 374 7.47 1.91 -9.96
CA ARG A 374 7.76 0.59 -9.37
C ARG A 374 7.27 -0.54 -10.26
N LEU A 375 6.00 -0.51 -10.69
CA LEU A 375 5.37 -1.63 -11.39
C LEU A 375 6.05 -1.97 -12.72
N GLY A 376 6.20 -3.27 -13.01
CA GLY A 376 6.73 -3.78 -14.29
C GLY A 376 8.24 -3.95 -14.36
N ALA A 377 8.97 -3.84 -13.25
CA ALA A 377 10.41 -4.08 -13.19
C ALA A 377 10.84 -4.60 -11.81
N ASN A 378 12.02 -5.22 -11.73
CA ASN A 378 12.74 -5.49 -10.47
C ASN A 378 11.86 -6.10 -9.36
N GLU A 379 11.24 -7.25 -9.63
CA GLU A 379 10.34 -8.02 -8.74
C GLU A 379 8.98 -7.38 -8.42
N ALA A 380 8.69 -6.17 -8.89
CA ALA A 380 7.34 -5.62 -8.84
C ALA A 380 6.49 -6.11 -10.04
N PRO A 381 5.24 -6.52 -9.84
CA PRO A 381 4.42 -7.06 -10.94
C PRO A 381 4.13 -6.01 -12.02
N PRO A 382 3.85 -6.42 -13.27
CA PRO A 382 3.41 -5.52 -14.33
C PRO A 382 2.03 -4.91 -14.01
N ALA A 383 1.66 -3.85 -14.75
CA ALA A 383 0.35 -3.21 -14.64
C ALA A 383 -0.82 -4.10 -15.13
N ILE A 384 -0.52 -5.25 -15.74
CA ILE A 384 -1.49 -6.22 -16.25
C ILE A 384 -1.91 -7.13 -15.08
N ILE A 385 -3.13 -6.96 -14.58
CA ILE A 385 -3.67 -7.82 -13.52
C ILE A 385 -3.90 -9.22 -14.08
N SER A 386 -3.37 -10.23 -13.39
CA SER A 386 -3.55 -11.65 -13.71
C SER A 386 -3.41 -12.50 -12.46
N ILE A 387 -4.03 -13.68 -12.48
CA ILE A 387 -4.02 -14.63 -11.37
C ILE A 387 -3.04 -15.75 -11.61
N PHE A 388 -2.17 -15.99 -10.63
CA PHE A 388 -1.39 -17.22 -10.52
C PHE A 388 -2.01 -18.16 -9.48
N LEU A 389 -2.40 -19.37 -9.88
CA LEU A 389 -2.96 -20.38 -8.97
C LEU A 389 -1.93 -21.41 -8.48
N GLY A 390 -0.77 -21.51 -9.14
CA GLY A 390 0.14 -22.65 -9.01
C GLY A 390 -0.35 -23.89 -9.75
N ASP A 391 0.56 -24.84 -10.02
CA ASP A 391 0.31 -25.96 -10.93
C ASP A 391 -0.85 -26.86 -10.50
N GLN A 392 -0.92 -27.21 -9.21
CA GLN A 392 -1.96 -28.09 -8.68
C GLN A 392 -3.36 -27.50 -8.86
N LEU A 393 -3.57 -26.26 -8.43
CA LEU A 393 -4.89 -25.62 -8.56
C LEU A 393 -5.22 -25.26 -10.00
N THR A 394 -4.21 -24.93 -10.82
CA THR A 394 -4.41 -24.75 -12.25
C THR A 394 -4.95 -26.02 -12.89
N GLU A 395 -4.43 -27.20 -12.51
CA GLU A 395 -4.93 -28.48 -13.00
C GLU A 395 -6.36 -28.78 -12.52
N VAL A 396 -6.67 -28.47 -11.26
CA VAL A 396 -8.04 -28.58 -10.69
C VAL A 396 -9.02 -27.70 -11.46
N VAL A 397 -8.68 -26.43 -11.68
CA VAL A 397 -9.51 -25.48 -12.43
C VAL A 397 -9.68 -25.92 -13.89
N GLN A 398 -8.62 -26.41 -14.54
CA GLN A 398 -8.69 -26.95 -15.90
C GLN A 398 -9.64 -28.15 -15.99
N LYS A 399 -9.63 -29.04 -15.00
CA LYS A 399 -10.51 -30.21 -14.95
C LYS A 399 -11.98 -29.85 -14.80
N ILE A 400 -12.27 -28.86 -13.98
CA ILE A 400 -13.63 -28.31 -13.83
C ILE A 400 -14.08 -27.71 -15.17
N MET A 401 -13.24 -26.91 -15.82
CA MET A 401 -13.54 -26.34 -17.14
C MET A 401 -13.80 -27.42 -18.21
N ASP A 402 -13.02 -28.50 -18.22
CA ASP A 402 -13.12 -29.62 -19.16
C ASP A 402 -14.27 -30.59 -18.85
N GLY A 403 -14.86 -30.52 -17.64
CA GLY A 403 -15.87 -31.46 -17.16
C GLY A 403 -15.33 -32.88 -16.90
N LYS A 404 -14.04 -33.03 -16.58
CA LYS A 404 -13.38 -34.33 -16.36
C LYS A 404 -12.95 -34.49 -14.90
N ALA A 405 -13.38 -35.55 -14.24
CA ALA A 405 -12.99 -35.86 -12.86
C ALA A 405 -11.82 -36.87 -12.83
N SER A 406 -10.60 -36.40 -12.55
CA SER A 406 -9.57 -37.17 -11.83
C SER A 406 -8.33 -36.32 -11.61
N VAL A 407 -7.76 -36.31 -10.41
CA VAL A 407 -6.47 -35.68 -10.08
C VAL A 407 -5.47 -36.74 -9.68
N HIS A 408 -4.27 -36.69 -10.26
CA HIS A 408 -3.11 -37.41 -9.78
C HIS A 408 -2.10 -36.37 -9.29
N ALA A 409 -2.14 -36.07 -7.99
CA ALA A 409 -1.03 -35.36 -7.36
C ALA A 409 0.14 -36.35 -7.24
N THR A 410 1.31 -35.96 -7.74
CA THR A 410 2.55 -36.69 -7.47
C THR A 410 3.32 -35.90 -6.41
N HIS A 411 3.40 -36.44 -5.19
CA HIS A 411 4.30 -35.91 -4.18
C HIS A 411 5.73 -36.39 -4.47
N GLY A 412 6.66 -35.46 -4.62
CA GLY A 412 8.08 -35.73 -4.58
C GLY A 412 8.60 -35.56 -3.16
N VAL A 413 9.39 -36.52 -2.67
CA VAL A 413 10.24 -36.29 -1.50
C VAL A 413 11.56 -35.74 -2.01
N LEU A 414 11.94 -34.56 -1.54
CA LEU A 414 13.25 -33.97 -1.85
C LEU A 414 14.29 -34.59 -0.93
N ASP A 415 15.05 -35.53 -1.49
CA ASP A 415 16.25 -36.07 -0.86
C ASP A 415 17.41 -35.08 -1.07
N LEU A 416 17.86 -34.44 0.01
CA LEU A 416 18.95 -33.47 0.00
C LEU A 416 20.34 -34.13 -0.09
N GLY A 417 20.40 -35.47 -0.14
CA GLY A 417 21.65 -36.23 -0.35
C GLY A 417 22.61 -36.21 0.84
N ALA A 418 22.12 -35.85 2.03
CA ALA A 418 22.87 -35.83 3.28
C ALA A 418 22.09 -36.51 4.39
N ASP A 419 22.62 -37.63 4.91
CA ASP A 419 21.96 -38.51 5.90
C ASP A 419 21.54 -37.83 7.22
N VAL A 420 22.06 -36.63 7.49
CA VAL A 420 21.80 -35.85 8.71
C VAL A 420 20.67 -34.82 8.53
N LEU A 421 20.27 -34.55 7.28
CA LEU A 421 19.22 -33.59 6.96
C LEU A 421 17.87 -34.31 6.87
N PRO A 422 16.78 -33.66 7.33
CA PRO A 422 15.45 -34.21 7.16
C PRO A 422 15.11 -34.26 5.66
N ASN A 423 14.44 -35.34 5.25
CA ASN A 423 13.75 -35.35 3.97
C ASN A 423 12.69 -34.25 3.98
N LEU A 424 12.71 -33.37 2.98
CA LEU A 424 11.73 -32.31 2.84
C LEU A 424 10.59 -32.81 1.95
N GLU A 425 9.36 -32.60 2.40
CA GLU A 425 8.19 -32.74 1.52
C GLU A 425 8.19 -31.55 0.58
N GLN A 426 8.13 -31.80 -0.72
CA GLN A 426 8.00 -30.74 -1.71
C GLN A 426 6.60 -30.13 -1.60
N ASP A 427 6.53 -28.82 -1.36
CA ASP A 427 5.26 -28.09 -1.44
C ASP A 427 4.63 -28.28 -2.83
N ASN A 428 3.30 -28.33 -2.87
CA ASN A 428 2.56 -28.69 -4.09
C ASN A 428 2.60 -27.62 -5.21
N THR A 429 3.14 -26.44 -4.94
CA THR A 429 3.25 -25.34 -5.91
C THR A 429 4.56 -24.56 -5.73
N ASP A 430 5.23 -24.25 -6.84
CA ASP A 430 6.30 -23.25 -6.87
C ASP A 430 5.69 -21.83 -6.88
N ARG A 431 6.42 -20.82 -6.42
CA ARG A 431 5.94 -19.45 -6.29
C ARG A 431 6.29 -18.63 -7.53
N ASN A 432 5.30 -18.05 -8.21
CA ASN A 432 5.54 -17.05 -9.26
C ASN A 432 5.59 -15.63 -8.67
N ARG A 433 6.79 -15.07 -8.56
CA ARG A 433 7.04 -13.72 -8.00
C ARG A 433 6.53 -12.58 -8.89
N THR A 434 6.40 -12.81 -10.20
CA THR A 434 6.04 -11.77 -11.18
C THR A 434 4.54 -11.54 -11.30
N SER A 435 3.73 -12.44 -10.71
CA SER A 435 2.27 -12.34 -10.76
C SER A 435 1.75 -11.25 -9.82
N PRO A 436 0.85 -10.37 -10.29
CA PRO A 436 0.20 -9.36 -9.46
C PRO A 436 -0.67 -9.96 -8.35
N PHE A 437 -1.40 -11.05 -8.64
CA PHE A 437 -2.35 -11.66 -7.71
C PHE A 437 -2.12 -13.18 -7.66
N ALA A 438 -1.51 -13.68 -6.59
CA ALA A 438 -1.08 -15.07 -6.51
C ALA A 438 -1.75 -15.82 -5.37
N PHE A 439 -2.28 -17.01 -5.65
CA PHE A 439 -2.73 -17.92 -4.63
C PHE A 439 -1.52 -18.55 -3.92
N THR A 440 -1.43 -18.37 -2.60
CA THR A 440 -0.30 -18.82 -1.78
C THR A 440 -0.74 -19.81 -0.71
N GLY A 441 -1.45 -20.86 -1.16
CA GLY A 441 -1.83 -22.03 -0.36
C GLY A 441 -3.22 -21.95 0.25
N ASN A 442 -3.54 -20.84 0.92
CA ASN A 442 -4.84 -20.66 1.58
C ASN A 442 -5.32 -19.19 1.58
N LYS A 443 -4.73 -18.36 0.73
CA LYS A 443 -4.94 -16.91 0.63
C LYS A 443 -4.46 -16.41 -0.72
N PHE A 444 -4.87 -15.21 -1.10
CA PHE A 444 -4.32 -14.51 -2.25
C PHE A 444 -3.39 -13.37 -1.83
N GLU A 445 -2.24 -13.29 -2.46
CA GLU A 445 -1.25 -12.24 -2.25
C GLU A 445 -1.34 -11.24 -3.41
N PHE A 446 -1.78 -10.01 -3.11
CA PHE A 446 -1.83 -8.92 -4.06
C PHE A 446 -0.57 -8.04 -3.95
N ARG A 447 0.33 -8.16 -4.92
CA ARG A 447 1.69 -7.57 -4.89
C ARG A 447 1.78 -6.17 -5.50
N ALA A 448 0.72 -5.75 -6.19
CA ALA A 448 0.71 -4.46 -6.90
C ALA A 448 0.55 -3.25 -5.97
N VAL A 449 0.23 -3.44 -4.69
CA VAL A 449 0.06 -2.36 -3.71
C VAL A 449 1.42 -1.72 -3.40
N GLY A 450 1.48 -0.38 -3.48
CA GLY A 450 2.69 0.39 -3.18
C GLY A 450 3.00 0.48 -1.68
N SER A 451 4.28 0.64 -1.32
CA SER A 451 4.74 0.75 0.06
C SER A 451 4.19 1.95 0.84
N GLU A 452 3.86 3.08 0.20
CA GLU A 452 3.23 4.22 0.87
C GLU A 452 1.69 4.18 0.81
N ALA A 453 1.13 3.35 -0.08
CA ALA A 453 -0.31 3.29 -0.30
C ALA A 453 -1.09 2.85 0.95
N ASN A 454 -2.26 3.45 1.17
CA ASN A 454 -3.22 2.98 2.16
C ASN A 454 -3.91 1.71 1.63
N PRO A 455 -3.81 0.56 2.33
CA PRO A 455 -4.36 -0.71 1.87
C PRO A 455 -5.89 -0.78 1.85
N SER A 456 -6.62 0.23 2.34
CA SER A 456 -8.08 0.28 2.23
C SER A 456 -8.58 0.29 0.79
N ASP A 457 -7.91 1.01 -0.12
CA ASP A 457 -8.34 1.13 -1.52
C ASP A 457 -8.38 -0.24 -2.25
N PRO A 458 -7.31 -1.05 -2.26
CA PRO A 458 -7.33 -2.35 -2.91
C PRO A 458 -8.31 -3.34 -2.26
N ASN A 459 -8.46 -3.34 -0.94
CA ASN A 459 -9.38 -4.26 -0.27
C ASN A 459 -10.85 -3.83 -0.42
N LEU A 460 -11.15 -2.53 -0.46
CA LEU A 460 -12.47 -2.01 -0.85
C LEU A 460 -12.91 -2.57 -2.19
N VAL A 461 -12.03 -2.53 -3.20
CA VAL A 461 -12.31 -3.06 -4.53
C VAL A 461 -12.47 -4.57 -4.50
N LEU A 462 -11.51 -5.27 -3.88
CA LEU A 462 -11.50 -6.73 -3.83
C LEU A 462 -12.74 -7.30 -3.12
N ASP A 463 -13.06 -6.81 -1.92
CA ASP A 463 -14.22 -7.25 -1.16
C ASP A 463 -15.52 -7.01 -1.92
N THR A 464 -15.67 -5.84 -2.55
CA THR A 464 -16.90 -5.50 -3.29
C THR A 464 -17.05 -6.35 -4.55
N ALA A 465 -15.97 -6.55 -5.31
CA ALA A 465 -15.98 -7.37 -6.52
C ALA A 465 -16.27 -8.85 -6.20
N VAL A 466 -15.66 -9.39 -5.14
CA VAL A 466 -15.94 -10.77 -4.68
C VAL A 466 -17.37 -10.88 -4.15
N ALA A 467 -17.87 -9.87 -3.43
CA ALA A 467 -19.25 -9.88 -2.97
C ALA A 467 -20.26 -9.92 -4.12
N GLU A 468 -20.01 -9.20 -5.22
CA GLU A 468 -20.86 -9.28 -6.40
C GLU A 468 -20.81 -10.65 -7.07
N ALA A 469 -19.63 -11.24 -7.26
CA ALA A 469 -19.51 -12.59 -7.81
C ALA A 469 -20.24 -13.64 -6.94
N LEU A 470 -20.14 -13.54 -5.61
CA LEU A 470 -20.88 -14.39 -4.68
C LEU A 470 -22.39 -14.14 -4.75
N LYS A 471 -22.82 -12.89 -4.95
CA LYS A 471 -24.23 -12.55 -5.17
C LYS A 471 -24.76 -13.20 -6.46
N GLU A 472 -24.02 -13.13 -7.56
CA GLU A 472 -24.41 -13.77 -8.82
C GLU A 472 -24.55 -15.29 -8.68
N PHE A 473 -23.62 -15.94 -7.97
CA PHE A 473 -23.73 -17.36 -7.63
C PHE A 473 -24.97 -17.64 -6.78
N ALA A 474 -25.18 -16.89 -5.69
CA ALA A 474 -26.32 -17.07 -4.81
C ALA A 474 -27.65 -16.88 -5.56
N ASP A 475 -27.79 -15.80 -6.34
CA ASP A 475 -28.99 -15.50 -7.13
C ASP A 475 -29.29 -16.60 -8.16
N ALA A 476 -28.26 -17.26 -8.71
CA ALA A 476 -28.44 -18.33 -9.69
C ALA A 476 -28.81 -19.69 -9.07
N LEU A 477 -28.38 -19.96 -7.83
CA LEU A 477 -28.51 -21.28 -7.20
C LEU A 477 -29.54 -21.33 -6.06
N GLU A 478 -29.98 -20.19 -5.53
CA GLU A 478 -31.04 -20.13 -4.52
C GLU A 478 -32.34 -20.77 -5.03
N GLY A 479 -32.89 -21.69 -4.24
CA GLY A 479 -34.08 -22.47 -4.61
C GLY A 479 -33.79 -23.77 -5.36
N THR A 480 -32.52 -24.09 -5.66
CA THR A 480 -32.14 -25.40 -6.20
C THR A 480 -32.42 -26.50 -5.15
N PRO A 481 -33.07 -27.62 -5.52
CA PRO A 481 -33.25 -28.75 -4.61
C PRO A 481 -31.91 -29.26 -4.06
N ALA A 482 -31.88 -29.66 -2.79
CA ALA A 482 -30.64 -30.09 -2.12
C ALA A 482 -29.93 -31.25 -2.86
N ASP A 483 -30.70 -32.19 -3.43
CA ASP A 483 -30.17 -33.32 -4.19
C ASP A 483 -29.50 -32.90 -5.52
N ASP A 484 -29.90 -31.75 -6.08
CA ASP A 484 -29.40 -31.23 -7.36
C ASP A 484 -28.32 -30.14 -7.19
N PHE A 485 -28.21 -29.55 -5.98
CA PHE A 485 -27.36 -28.40 -5.71
C PHE A 485 -25.90 -28.62 -6.10
N ALA A 486 -25.30 -29.75 -5.69
CA ALA A 486 -23.89 -30.02 -5.97
C ALA A 486 -23.58 -30.05 -7.48
N SER A 487 -24.49 -30.63 -8.27
CA SER A 487 -24.34 -30.70 -9.73
C SER A 487 -24.55 -29.33 -10.38
N ALA A 488 -25.54 -28.57 -9.92
CA ALA A 488 -25.82 -27.22 -10.43
C ALA A 488 -24.68 -26.24 -10.11
N ALA A 489 -24.13 -26.30 -8.89
CA ALA A 489 -23.01 -25.48 -8.46
C ALA A 489 -21.74 -25.77 -9.27
N LEU A 490 -21.45 -27.06 -9.54
CA LEU A 490 -20.30 -27.43 -10.37
C LEU A 490 -20.45 -26.98 -11.83
N GLU A 491 -21.65 -27.09 -12.41
CA GLU A 491 -21.91 -26.61 -13.77
C GLU A 491 -21.83 -25.08 -13.85
N TYR A 492 -22.31 -24.36 -12.82
CA TYR A 492 -22.10 -22.92 -12.70
C TYR A 492 -20.60 -22.60 -12.66
N CYS A 493 -19.83 -23.23 -11.78
CA CYS A 493 -18.39 -22.99 -11.66
C CYS A 493 -17.67 -23.27 -12.99
N LYS A 494 -18.00 -24.36 -13.66
CA LYS A 494 -17.45 -24.69 -14.98
C LYS A 494 -17.74 -23.63 -16.03
N LYS A 495 -18.98 -23.12 -16.08
CA LYS A 495 -19.36 -22.06 -17.01
C LYS A 495 -18.57 -20.79 -16.71
N THR A 496 -18.59 -20.33 -15.46
CA THR A 496 -17.93 -19.10 -15.01
C THR A 496 -16.41 -19.17 -15.21
N LEU A 497 -15.77 -20.27 -14.84
CA LEU A 497 -14.33 -20.46 -15.06
C LEU A 497 -13.98 -20.43 -16.56
N ASN A 498 -14.80 -21.01 -17.44
CA ASN A 498 -14.56 -20.93 -18.89
C ASN A 498 -14.69 -19.50 -19.43
N GLU A 499 -15.61 -18.70 -18.89
CA GLU A 499 -15.80 -17.29 -19.26
C GLU A 499 -14.64 -16.41 -18.76
N HIS A 500 -14.11 -16.69 -17.57
CA HIS A 500 -13.09 -15.87 -16.90
C HIS A 500 -11.66 -16.42 -16.99
N ARG A 501 -11.43 -17.54 -17.70
CA ARG A 501 -10.08 -18.17 -17.83
C ARG A 501 -8.99 -17.25 -18.38
N ARG A 502 -9.36 -16.16 -19.07
CA ARG A 502 -8.40 -15.22 -19.67
C ARG A 502 -7.48 -14.57 -18.64
N ILE A 503 -7.94 -14.43 -17.39
CA ILE A 503 -7.17 -13.81 -16.29
C ILE A 503 -6.10 -14.74 -15.71
N LEU A 504 -6.17 -16.05 -15.98
CA LEU A 504 -5.25 -17.04 -15.43
C LEU A 504 -3.94 -17.06 -16.23
N PHE A 505 -2.82 -16.86 -15.54
CA PHE A 505 -1.50 -16.85 -16.15
C PHE A 505 -0.42 -17.39 -15.19
N SER A 506 0.45 -18.26 -15.71
CA SER A 506 1.49 -18.93 -14.92
C SER A 506 2.91 -18.71 -15.43
N GLY A 507 3.07 -17.95 -16.52
CA GLY A 507 4.39 -17.64 -17.10
C GLY A 507 5.06 -16.43 -16.45
N ASP A 508 6.12 -15.97 -17.10
CA ASP A 508 6.84 -14.74 -16.72
C ASP A 508 6.01 -13.50 -17.08
N GLY A 509 5.61 -12.74 -16.05
CA GLY A 509 4.85 -11.51 -16.21
C GLY A 509 5.62 -10.35 -16.82
N TYR A 510 6.96 -10.42 -16.88
CA TYR A 510 7.80 -9.38 -17.48
C TYR A 510 8.04 -9.54 -18.97
N SER A 511 7.74 -10.72 -19.51
CA SER A 511 8.07 -11.05 -20.88
C SER A 511 7.26 -10.19 -21.86
N ASP A 512 7.90 -9.77 -22.96
CA ASP A 512 7.21 -9.05 -24.04
C ASP A 512 6.09 -9.92 -24.65
N GLU A 513 6.29 -11.25 -24.68
CA GLU A 513 5.29 -12.21 -25.11
C GLU A 513 4.03 -12.17 -24.23
N TRP A 514 4.17 -11.97 -22.92
CA TRP A 514 3.02 -11.83 -22.02
C TRP A 514 2.24 -10.55 -22.33
N GLN A 515 2.91 -9.44 -22.61
CA GLN A 515 2.20 -8.19 -22.96
C GLN A 515 1.37 -8.35 -24.24
N GLU A 516 1.91 -9.00 -25.27
CA GLU A 516 1.19 -9.30 -26.51
C GLU A 516 0.05 -10.30 -26.31
N GLU A 517 0.26 -11.33 -25.50
CA GLU A 517 -0.75 -12.34 -25.17
C GLU A 517 -1.89 -11.75 -24.33
N ALA A 518 -1.59 -10.96 -23.30
CA ALA A 518 -2.56 -10.27 -22.47
C ALA A 518 -3.47 -9.35 -23.31
N ALA A 519 -2.88 -8.58 -24.24
CA ALA A 519 -3.64 -7.75 -25.17
C ALA A 519 -4.56 -8.59 -26.08
N ARG A 520 -4.07 -9.73 -26.60
CA ARG A 520 -4.90 -10.67 -27.39
C ARG A 520 -6.05 -11.29 -26.59
N ARG A 521 -5.85 -11.49 -25.28
CA ARG A 521 -6.87 -11.96 -24.33
C ARG A 521 -7.87 -10.88 -23.91
N GLY A 522 -7.60 -9.61 -24.25
CA GLY A 522 -8.40 -8.47 -23.84
C GLY A 522 -8.23 -8.13 -22.36
N LEU A 523 -7.02 -8.35 -21.80
CA LEU A 523 -6.65 -7.86 -20.48
C LEU A 523 -6.17 -6.41 -20.58
N ASP A 524 -6.50 -5.62 -19.57
CA ASP A 524 -6.15 -4.21 -19.47
C ASP A 524 -4.66 -4.04 -19.13
N ASN A 525 -4.00 -3.09 -19.80
CA ASN A 525 -2.62 -2.69 -19.52
C ASN A 525 -2.57 -1.18 -19.28
N LEU A 526 -3.14 -0.75 -18.15
CA LEU A 526 -3.16 0.65 -17.72
C LEU A 526 -1.83 0.98 -17.04
N ARG A 527 -0.84 1.36 -17.84
CA ARG A 527 0.57 1.48 -17.42
C ARG A 527 0.73 2.56 -16.35
N THR A 528 0.17 3.73 -16.57
CA THR A 528 0.31 4.87 -15.64
C THR A 528 -0.92 5.03 -14.76
N ALA A 529 -0.78 5.76 -13.67
CA ALA A 529 -1.90 6.14 -12.82
C ALA A 529 -2.90 6.98 -13.62
N ALA A 530 -2.44 7.89 -14.48
CA ALA A 530 -3.33 8.68 -15.34
C ALA A 530 -4.23 7.79 -16.22
N ASP A 531 -3.70 6.69 -16.76
CA ASP A 531 -4.47 5.73 -17.56
C ASP A 531 -5.48 4.93 -16.72
N ALA A 532 -5.14 4.65 -15.45
CA ALA A 532 -5.92 3.81 -14.56
C ALA A 532 -7.05 4.57 -13.83
N LEU A 533 -6.86 5.85 -13.52
CA LEU A 533 -7.79 6.64 -12.72
C LEU A 533 -9.24 6.67 -13.26
N PRO A 534 -9.48 6.80 -14.59
CA PRO A 534 -10.84 6.78 -15.15
C PRO A 534 -11.65 5.53 -14.81
N ALA A 535 -11.00 4.40 -14.50
CA ALA A 535 -11.70 3.18 -14.12
C ALA A 535 -12.56 3.37 -12.85
N MET A 536 -12.21 4.29 -11.94
CA MET A 536 -13.02 4.55 -10.73
C MET A 536 -14.47 4.95 -11.04
N VAL A 537 -14.68 5.64 -12.16
CA VAL A 537 -15.96 6.22 -12.59
C VAL A 537 -16.46 5.65 -13.92
N ALA A 538 -15.86 4.56 -14.40
CA ALA A 538 -16.38 3.86 -15.57
C ALA A 538 -17.80 3.33 -15.29
N PRO A 539 -18.73 3.33 -16.27
CA PRO A 539 -20.13 2.95 -16.04
C PRO A 539 -20.31 1.60 -15.34
N LYS A 540 -19.54 0.57 -15.76
CA LYS A 540 -19.49 -0.76 -15.15
C LYS A 540 -19.14 -0.70 -13.65
N ASN A 541 -18.18 0.14 -13.29
CA ASN A 541 -17.66 0.23 -11.93
C ASN A 541 -18.58 1.09 -11.03
N LEU A 542 -19.22 2.13 -11.59
CA LEU A 542 -20.30 2.86 -10.90
C LEU A 542 -21.50 1.96 -10.58
N GLU A 543 -21.84 1.04 -11.49
CA GLU A 543 -22.90 0.04 -11.26
C GLU A 543 -22.54 -0.92 -10.12
N LEU A 544 -21.30 -1.44 -10.09
CA LEU A 544 -20.81 -2.25 -8.96
C LEU A 544 -20.99 -1.51 -7.62
N TRP A 545 -20.51 -0.27 -7.55
CA TRP A 545 -20.56 0.54 -6.34
C TRP A 545 -21.98 0.77 -5.80
N THR A 546 -22.87 1.16 -6.70
CA THR A 546 -24.23 1.55 -6.36
C THR A 546 -25.12 0.33 -6.09
N SER A 547 -24.98 -0.75 -6.87
CA SER A 547 -25.75 -1.98 -6.69
C SER A 547 -25.38 -2.72 -5.40
N MET A 548 -24.10 -2.65 -4.99
CA MET A 548 -23.63 -3.20 -3.71
C MET A 548 -23.88 -2.25 -2.53
N GLY A 549 -24.22 -0.98 -2.77
CA GLY A 549 -24.43 0.01 -1.70
C GLY A 549 -23.15 0.40 -0.96
N VAL A 550 -21.99 0.24 -1.61
CA VAL A 550 -20.67 0.51 -1.01
C VAL A 550 -20.29 1.99 -1.19
N LEU A 551 -20.44 2.50 -2.40
CA LEU A 551 -20.28 3.92 -2.73
C LEU A 551 -21.47 4.41 -3.54
N THR A 552 -21.89 5.64 -3.27
CA THR A 552 -22.73 6.41 -4.18
C THR A 552 -21.90 6.92 -5.37
N GLU A 553 -22.57 7.27 -6.47
CA GLU A 553 -21.92 7.90 -7.62
C GLU A 553 -21.11 9.15 -7.20
N THR A 554 -21.70 10.00 -6.38
CA THR A 554 -21.08 11.19 -5.78
C THR A 554 -19.79 10.86 -5.01
N GLU A 555 -19.79 9.82 -4.17
CA GLU A 555 -18.60 9.40 -3.43
C GLU A 555 -17.52 8.81 -4.36
N ALA A 556 -17.92 8.11 -5.43
CA ALA A 556 -16.98 7.56 -6.41
C ALA A 556 -16.27 8.67 -7.21
N PHE A 557 -17.02 9.65 -7.72
CA PHE A 557 -16.46 10.83 -8.40
C PHE A 557 -15.56 11.65 -7.49
N SER A 558 -15.95 11.85 -6.22
CA SER A 558 -15.10 12.55 -5.24
C SER A 558 -13.73 11.89 -5.08
N ARG A 559 -13.68 10.56 -4.97
CA ARG A 559 -12.42 9.81 -4.83
C ARG A 559 -11.57 9.87 -6.10
N TYR A 560 -12.21 9.81 -7.26
CA TYR A 560 -11.57 9.98 -8.56
C TYR A 560 -10.89 11.36 -8.66
N GLU A 561 -11.62 12.44 -8.38
CA GLU A 561 -11.10 13.80 -8.39
C GLU A 561 -9.97 14.01 -7.37
N VAL A 562 -10.10 13.47 -6.15
CA VAL A 562 -9.03 13.57 -5.13
C VAL A 562 -7.76 12.84 -5.59
N LYS A 563 -7.88 11.66 -6.20
CA LYS A 563 -6.70 10.93 -6.71
C LYS A 563 -6.06 11.68 -7.87
N LEU A 564 -6.83 12.26 -8.79
CA LEU A 564 -6.32 13.10 -9.88
C LEU A 564 -5.61 14.35 -9.35
N GLU A 565 -6.23 15.06 -8.42
CA GLU A 565 -5.63 16.24 -7.79
C GLU A 565 -4.31 15.89 -7.10
N LYS A 566 -4.26 14.77 -6.37
CA LYS A 566 -3.03 14.29 -5.73
C LYS A 566 -1.95 13.95 -6.77
N TYR A 567 -2.30 13.23 -7.83
CA TYR A 567 -1.37 12.87 -8.90
C TYR A 567 -0.78 14.11 -9.59
N ASN A 568 -1.64 15.02 -10.04
CA ASN A 568 -1.23 16.25 -10.72
C ASN A 568 -0.35 17.14 -9.85
N LYS A 569 -0.68 17.27 -8.55
CA LYS A 569 0.14 18.03 -7.60
C LYS A 569 1.51 17.40 -7.36
N LEU A 570 1.58 16.08 -7.19
CA LEU A 570 2.86 15.39 -7.00
C LEU A 570 3.74 15.54 -8.23
N MET A 571 3.22 15.26 -9.43
CA MET A 571 3.96 15.45 -10.69
C MET A 571 4.39 16.90 -10.90
N ASN A 572 3.56 17.88 -10.52
CA ASN A 572 3.92 19.29 -10.53
C ASN A 572 5.12 19.59 -9.61
N ILE A 573 5.07 19.09 -8.37
CA ILE A 573 6.14 19.26 -7.38
C ILE A 573 7.43 18.63 -7.88
N GLU A 574 7.38 17.42 -8.44
CA GLU A 574 8.55 16.74 -8.99
C GLU A 574 9.16 17.52 -10.16
N ALA A 575 8.36 17.88 -11.18
CA ALA A 575 8.83 18.63 -12.34
C ALA A 575 9.41 20.00 -11.94
N THR A 576 8.74 20.75 -11.06
CA THR A 576 9.22 22.02 -10.53
C THR A 576 10.55 21.86 -9.78
N THR A 577 10.65 20.82 -8.94
CA THR A 577 11.87 20.54 -8.17
C THR A 577 13.02 20.17 -9.10
N MET A 578 12.75 19.33 -10.10
CA MET A 578 13.72 18.90 -11.10
C MET A 578 14.31 20.06 -11.89
N ILE A 579 13.44 20.94 -12.43
CA ILE A 579 13.85 22.17 -13.15
C ILE A 579 14.71 23.05 -12.24
N ARG A 580 14.30 23.22 -10.98
CA ARG A 580 14.98 24.08 -10.01
C ARG A 580 16.37 23.54 -9.65
N GLU A 581 16.48 22.27 -9.31
CA GLU A 581 17.72 21.62 -8.91
C GLU A 581 18.70 21.52 -10.09
N ALA A 582 18.23 21.15 -11.30
CA ALA A 582 19.07 21.18 -12.49
C ALA A 582 19.66 22.57 -12.75
N ARG A 583 18.84 23.64 -12.60
CA ARG A 583 19.23 25.02 -12.88
C ARG A 583 20.15 25.64 -11.82
N ARG A 584 19.91 25.33 -10.53
CA ARG A 584 20.53 26.00 -9.38
C ARG A 584 21.58 25.17 -8.64
N THR A 585 21.53 23.84 -8.76
CA THR A 585 22.39 22.92 -8.02
C THR A 585 23.39 22.26 -8.96
N TYR A 586 22.92 21.46 -9.91
CA TYR A 586 23.80 20.66 -10.79
C TYR A 586 24.54 21.50 -11.83
N ARG A 587 23.82 22.28 -12.66
CA ARG A 587 24.43 23.03 -13.76
C ARG A 587 25.53 24.01 -13.30
N PRO A 588 25.37 24.78 -12.20
CA PRO A 588 26.45 25.63 -11.70
C PRO A 588 27.68 24.85 -11.25
N ALA A 589 27.50 23.71 -10.57
CA ALA A 589 28.59 22.83 -10.14
C ALA A 589 29.36 22.26 -11.34
N ILE A 590 28.65 21.75 -12.34
CA ILE A 590 29.23 21.21 -13.58
C ILE A 590 29.99 22.32 -14.33
N THR A 591 29.41 23.52 -14.45
CA THR A 591 30.07 24.69 -15.07
C THR A 591 31.34 25.11 -14.32
N ALA A 592 31.31 25.09 -12.99
CA ALA A 592 32.47 25.42 -12.16
C ALA A 592 33.62 24.43 -12.38
N TYR A 593 33.32 23.13 -12.48
CA TYR A 593 34.30 22.11 -12.79
C TYR A 593 34.85 22.26 -14.22
N ALA A 594 33.98 22.46 -15.22
CA ALA A 594 34.40 22.72 -16.59
C ALA A 594 35.36 23.94 -16.68
N THR A 595 35.07 25.00 -15.94
CA THR A 595 35.93 26.19 -15.85
C THR A 595 37.28 25.86 -15.21
N LYS A 596 37.33 25.00 -14.20
CA LYS A 596 38.58 24.53 -13.58
C LYS A 596 39.44 23.77 -14.60
N VAL A 597 38.84 22.84 -15.35
CA VAL A 597 39.53 22.05 -16.38
C VAL A 597 40.07 22.96 -17.49
N ALA A 598 39.26 23.91 -17.97
CA ALA A 598 39.67 24.87 -19.00
C ALA A 598 40.87 25.73 -18.56
N LYS A 599 40.84 26.26 -17.33
CA LYS A 599 41.97 27.02 -16.77
C LYS A 599 43.23 26.17 -16.62
N GLY A 600 43.08 24.91 -16.20
CA GLY A 600 44.19 23.96 -16.10
C GLY A 600 44.88 23.73 -17.45
N LEU A 601 44.07 23.49 -18.50
CA LEU A 601 44.56 23.33 -19.87
C LEU A 601 45.30 24.58 -20.37
N GLU A 602 44.76 25.77 -20.13
CA GLU A 602 45.38 27.04 -20.54
C GLU A 602 46.74 27.27 -19.87
N ILE A 603 46.85 27.00 -18.56
CA ILE A 603 48.09 27.14 -17.80
C ILE A 603 49.17 26.18 -18.32
N ILE A 604 48.82 24.92 -18.56
CA ILE A 604 49.77 23.89 -19.00
C ILE A 604 50.23 24.17 -20.43
N HIS A 605 49.31 24.58 -21.31
CA HIS A 605 49.64 25.01 -22.67
C HIS A 605 50.59 26.23 -22.65
N SER A 606 50.29 27.23 -21.81
CA SER A 606 51.14 28.42 -21.65
C SER A 606 52.54 28.10 -21.10
N ALA A 607 52.69 27.00 -20.37
CA ALA A 607 53.98 26.51 -19.87
C ALA A 607 54.79 25.72 -20.93
N GLY A 608 54.28 25.54 -22.15
CA GLY A 608 54.97 24.90 -23.27
C GLY A 608 54.80 23.38 -23.36
N ALA A 609 53.84 22.79 -22.65
CA ALA A 609 53.57 21.35 -22.67
C ALA A 609 52.36 21.01 -23.58
N ASP A 610 52.59 20.98 -24.90
CA ASP A 610 51.52 20.79 -25.90
C ASP A 610 51.04 19.34 -26.07
N ALA A 611 51.89 18.36 -25.78
CA ALA A 611 51.69 16.97 -26.19
C ALA A 611 50.96 16.06 -25.17
N ALA A 612 50.38 16.60 -24.09
CA ALA A 612 50.10 15.78 -22.88
C ALA A 612 48.66 15.81 -22.30
N MET A 613 47.64 16.32 -22.99
CA MET A 613 46.30 16.53 -22.36
C MET A 613 45.07 16.29 -23.24
N ASP A 614 45.10 15.29 -24.13
CA ASP A 614 43.93 14.97 -24.97
C ASP A 614 42.75 14.44 -24.14
N CYS A 615 43.02 13.77 -23.03
CA CYS A 615 41.99 13.30 -22.11
C CYS A 615 41.20 14.48 -21.52
N GLU A 616 41.89 15.49 -21.00
CA GLU A 616 41.29 16.65 -20.36
C GLU A 616 40.58 17.56 -21.36
N LYS A 617 41.09 17.68 -22.60
CA LYS A 617 40.36 18.34 -23.70
C LYS A 617 39.05 17.61 -24.00
N ASN A 618 39.08 16.27 -24.08
CA ASN A 618 37.88 15.47 -24.29
C ASN A 618 36.89 15.59 -23.13
N THR A 619 37.39 15.60 -21.88
CA THR A 619 36.58 15.85 -20.68
C THR A 619 35.91 17.22 -20.73
N LEU A 620 36.64 18.27 -21.07
CA LEU A 620 36.07 19.61 -21.23
C LEU A 620 34.98 19.64 -22.31
N ASN A 621 35.22 19.00 -23.46
CA ASN A 621 34.21 18.90 -24.53
C ASN A 621 32.95 18.17 -24.06
N LYS A 622 33.08 17.07 -23.32
CA LYS A 622 31.95 16.34 -22.74
C LYS A 622 31.19 17.20 -21.74
N LEU A 623 31.88 17.92 -20.85
CA LEU A 623 31.26 18.83 -19.88
C LEU A 623 30.50 19.96 -20.58
N CYS A 624 31.10 20.61 -21.57
CA CYS A 624 30.44 21.68 -22.34
C CYS A 624 29.20 21.18 -23.08
N ARG A 625 29.27 19.97 -23.66
CA ARG A 625 28.12 19.33 -24.30
C ARG A 625 27.04 18.99 -23.26
N GLY A 626 27.39 18.36 -22.16
CA GLY A 626 26.43 18.05 -21.08
C GLY A 626 25.77 19.28 -20.49
N ILE A 627 26.49 20.39 -20.31
CA ILE A 627 25.90 21.69 -19.91
C ILE A 627 24.87 22.17 -20.96
N THR A 628 25.14 21.96 -22.24
CA THR A 628 24.22 22.31 -23.34
C THR A 628 22.99 21.43 -23.30
N ASP A 629 23.16 20.11 -23.22
CA ASP A 629 22.08 19.12 -23.14
C ASP A 629 21.19 19.35 -21.91
N ILE A 630 21.78 19.65 -20.74
CA ILE A 630 21.03 20.02 -19.52
C ILE A 630 20.23 21.31 -19.73
N ASN A 631 20.80 22.33 -20.38
CA ASN A 631 20.07 23.57 -20.64
C ASN A 631 18.90 23.38 -21.60
N GLU A 632 19.07 22.53 -22.61
CA GLU A 632 18.00 22.17 -23.56
C GLU A 632 16.93 21.32 -22.87
N GLY A 633 17.32 20.33 -22.07
CA GLY A 633 16.40 19.52 -21.26
C GLY A 633 15.60 20.36 -20.27
N ILE A 634 16.22 21.34 -19.59
CA ILE A 634 15.51 22.28 -18.72
C ILE A 634 14.44 23.07 -19.51
N LYS A 635 14.78 23.57 -20.71
CA LYS A 635 13.82 24.35 -21.53
C LYS A 635 12.67 23.47 -22.03
N ALA A 636 12.98 22.25 -22.47
CA ALA A 636 11.98 21.30 -22.95
C ALA A 636 11.01 20.94 -21.83
N LEU A 637 11.53 20.55 -20.65
CA LEU A 637 10.72 20.22 -19.49
C LEU A 637 9.88 21.42 -19.01
N ASP A 638 10.46 22.63 -18.92
CA ASP A 638 9.74 23.85 -18.52
C ASP A 638 8.59 24.18 -19.49
N ALA A 639 8.78 23.99 -20.80
CA ALA A 639 7.74 24.24 -21.79
C ALA A 639 6.55 23.27 -21.68
N VAL A 640 6.80 21.96 -21.58
CA VAL A 640 5.72 20.97 -21.42
C VAL A 640 5.07 21.07 -20.03
N HIS A 641 5.83 21.43 -19.00
CA HIS A 641 5.31 21.65 -17.67
C HIS A 641 4.36 22.84 -17.61
N GLN A 642 4.72 23.99 -18.20
CA GLN A 642 3.84 25.15 -18.30
C GLN A 642 2.57 24.84 -19.10
N LYS A 643 2.67 24.01 -20.14
CA LYS A 643 1.50 23.50 -20.86
C LYS A 643 0.59 22.71 -19.90
N ALA A 644 1.14 21.76 -19.14
CA ALA A 644 0.37 20.96 -18.18
C ALA A 644 -0.30 21.82 -17.09
N GLU A 645 0.39 22.83 -16.54
CA GLU A 645 -0.18 23.77 -15.58
C GLU A 645 -1.34 24.60 -16.14
N GLY A 646 -1.35 24.83 -17.45
CA GLY A 646 -2.42 25.56 -18.14
C GLY A 646 -3.68 24.72 -18.44
N ILE A 647 -3.65 23.40 -18.22
CA ILE A 647 -4.79 22.52 -18.46
C ILE A 647 -5.74 22.57 -17.26
N VAL A 648 -7.03 22.85 -17.52
CA VAL A 648 -8.08 22.97 -16.49
C VAL A 648 -8.69 21.62 -16.14
N ASP A 649 -8.88 20.74 -17.13
CA ASP A 649 -9.42 19.40 -16.90
C ASP A 649 -8.38 18.53 -16.20
N ALA A 650 -8.75 17.96 -15.04
CA ALA A 650 -7.82 17.25 -14.19
C ALA A 650 -7.29 15.96 -14.84
N GLN A 651 -8.11 15.26 -15.63
CA GLN A 651 -7.71 14.04 -16.32
C GLN A 651 -6.79 14.35 -17.51
N GLU A 652 -7.10 15.36 -18.30
CA GLU A 652 -6.21 15.80 -19.39
C GLU A 652 -4.88 16.34 -18.86
N GLN A 653 -4.90 17.01 -17.69
CA GLN A 653 -3.69 17.41 -17.01
C GLN A 653 -2.87 16.20 -16.56
N ALA A 654 -3.50 15.17 -15.99
CA ALA A 654 -2.84 13.93 -15.61
C ALA A 654 -2.23 13.22 -16.82
N ASN A 655 -2.96 13.14 -17.94
CA ASN A 655 -2.47 12.59 -19.20
C ASN A 655 -1.24 13.35 -19.71
N CYS A 656 -1.25 14.69 -19.64
CA CYS A 656 -0.10 15.51 -20.05
C CYS A 656 1.11 15.27 -19.14
N TYR A 657 0.91 15.18 -17.81
CA TYR A 657 1.99 14.85 -16.89
C TYR A 657 2.59 13.46 -17.16
N ALA A 658 1.74 12.44 -17.33
CA ALA A 658 2.16 11.07 -17.57
C ALA A 658 2.91 10.90 -18.90
N HIS A 659 2.34 11.43 -20.00
CA HIS A 659 2.75 11.08 -21.36
C HIS A 659 3.65 12.13 -22.04
N GLU A 660 3.75 13.35 -21.50
CA GLU A 660 4.62 14.41 -22.05
C GLU A 660 5.66 14.92 -21.04
N VAL A 661 5.25 15.19 -19.78
CA VAL A 661 6.17 15.72 -18.76
C VAL A 661 7.13 14.65 -18.25
N SER A 662 6.64 13.44 -17.93
CA SER A 662 7.49 12.35 -17.43
C SER A 662 8.63 11.97 -18.41
N PRO A 663 8.40 11.81 -19.72
CA PRO A 663 9.49 11.57 -20.67
C PRO A 663 10.50 12.73 -20.76
N ALA A 664 10.04 13.98 -20.62
CA ALA A 664 10.93 15.15 -20.58
C ALA A 664 11.76 15.19 -19.29
N MET A 665 11.18 14.74 -18.16
CA MET A 665 11.91 14.54 -16.91
C MET A 665 13.01 13.48 -17.09
N GLU A 666 12.69 12.30 -17.63
CA GLU A 666 13.67 11.24 -17.90
C GLU A 666 14.83 11.73 -18.78
N THR A 667 14.54 12.52 -19.82
CA THR A 667 15.56 13.11 -20.69
C THR A 667 16.49 14.05 -19.92
N LEU A 668 15.93 14.94 -19.10
CA LEU A 668 16.72 15.87 -18.28
C LEU A 668 17.55 15.10 -17.24
N ARG A 669 16.98 14.06 -16.63
CA ARG A 669 17.68 13.19 -15.69
C ARG A 669 18.91 12.57 -16.35
N ALA A 670 18.74 11.91 -17.49
CA ALA A 670 19.83 11.25 -18.20
C ALA A 670 20.98 12.22 -18.53
N ALA A 671 20.67 13.47 -18.90
CA ALA A 671 21.68 14.49 -19.17
C ALA A 671 22.48 14.92 -17.92
N VAL A 672 21.83 14.99 -16.75
CA VAL A 672 22.49 15.32 -15.48
C VAL A 672 23.28 14.13 -14.94
N ASP A 673 22.70 12.94 -14.93
CA ASP A 673 23.31 11.71 -14.41
C ASP A 673 24.59 11.38 -15.20
N ALA A 674 24.59 11.59 -16.53
CA ALA A 674 25.79 11.42 -17.35
C ALA A 674 26.97 12.33 -16.96
N MET A 675 26.71 13.44 -16.25
CA MET A 675 27.77 14.34 -15.77
C MET A 675 28.34 13.90 -14.42
N GLU A 676 27.64 13.08 -13.64
CA GLU A 676 28.08 12.59 -12.33
C GLU A 676 29.40 11.81 -12.43
N GLU A 677 29.52 10.94 -13.44
CA GLU A 677 30.73 10.13 -13.68
C GLU A 677 31.93 10.95 -14.18
N ILE A 678 31.71 12.18 -14.64
CA ILE A 678 32.73 13.02 -15.28
C ILE A 678 33.22 14.12 -14.33
N VAL A 679 32.33 14.66 -13.52
CA VAL A 679 32.63 15.73 -12.57
C VAL A 679 33.39 15.17 -11.37
N ALA A 680 34.48 15.85 -10.98
CA ALA A 680 35.23 15.43 -9.80
C ALA A 680 34.35 15.48 -8.53
N ALA A 681 34.50 14.50 -7.65
CA ALA A 681 33.69 14.34 -6.43
C ALA A 681 33.59 15.62 -5.59
N ASP A 682 34.69 16.36 -5.41
CA ASP A 682 34.73 17.63 -4.65
C ASP A 682 33.84 18.75 -5.24
N TYR A 683 33.42 18.62 -6.50
CA TYR A 683 32.52 19.55 -7.18
C TYR A 683 31.09 19.03 -7.25
N TRP A 684 30.85 17.73 -7.05
CA TRP A 684 29.50 17.18 -7.13
C TRP A 684 28.67 17.68 -5.94
N PRO A 685 27.47 18.24 -6.16
CA PRO A 685 26.80 19.05 -5.15
C PRO A 685 26.03 18.22 -4.10
N VAL A 686 25.86 16.92 -4.33
CA VAL A 686 25.02 16.05 -3.50
C VAL A 686 25.68 14.68 -3.27
N PRO A 687 25.28 13.93 -2.24
CA PRO A 687 25.68 12.53 -2.10
C PRO A 687 25.23 11.69 -3.30
N THR A 688 26.16 10.91 -3.83
CA THR A 688 25.93 9.91 -4.88
C THR A 688 25.13 8.73 -4.33
N TYR A 689 24.64 7.84 -5.19
CA TYR A 689 24.00 6.61 -4.71
C TYR A 689 24.97 5.71 -3.94
N ASP A 690 26.25 5.66 -4.33
CA ASP A 690 27.28 4.93 -3.59
C ASP A 690 27.42 5.45 -2.15
N ASP A 691 27.42 6.77 -1.97
CA ASP A 691 27.46 7.41 -0.64
C ASP A 691 26.23 7.07 0.22
N ILE A 692 25.06 6.97 -0.40
CA ILE A 692 23.77 6.79 0.29
C ILE A 692 23.52 5.31 0.63
N LEU A 693 23.86 4.38 -0.26
CA LEU A 693 23.49 2.97 -0.16
C LEU A 693 24.56 2.12 0.53
N PHE A 694 25.83 2.50 0.40
CA PHE A 694 26.97 1.72 0.90
C PHE A 694 27.75 2.42 2.01
N TYR A 695 27.19 3.48 2.61
CA TYR A 695 27.85 4.29 3.64
C TYR A 695 28.66 3.45 4.64
N VAL A 696 29.92 3.87 4.84
CA VAL A 696 30.92 3.28 5.74
C VAL A 696 30.90 3.97 7.09
#